data_AF-A0A934LR48-F1
#
_entry.id   AF-A0A934LR48-F1
#
_cell.length_a   1.000
_cell.length_b   1.000
_cell.length_c   1.000
_cell.angle_alpha   90.00
_cell.angle_beta   90.00
_cell.angle_gamma   90.00
#
_symmetry.space_group_name_H-M   'P 1'
#
loop_
_entity.id
_entity.type
_entity.pdbx_description
1 polymer ?
#
loop_
_entity_poly.entity_id
_entity_poly.type
_entity_poly.pdbx_seq_one_letter_code
_entity_poly.pdbx_strand_id
1 'polypeptide(L)'
;MANASGPDISFYQDNSTTPQHVDFVKMKTISDFIVIRAGQNLWSDRDFKYNWAEAKRVGLPRGSYWFYDSRADPKQQAEKWIETLGSDTGELPLFADFEESYNGPHAGWQKWYDFLERLKALANGKEISIYTGYYYWTPNAPNPVTQPSSLEYFHQYPLWVANYKVTKPRIPAPWKDDEWLFWQYTEEGDGPAYGVESLEIDLNYFNGDLAAFRQRFNLGTAPSDKYKVDLSIRSGAGASFSVLGQLKQDDVLEKIETTTDWTKIKRESDNLEGWMLNSHLVTVSAPPPPPPPPPMSDYYRVTTATLNMRDGAGTTYNVIGKIYLNDVVKSIKLSDDGLWLNLRRTDGLEGWSSMDYLEPASAPPPPPATSKWYKVNTASLNVREGPDTTFKVLGSAKLGQIVESDAASSDGKWLHIRRFDGLIGWCAAEFMLALGDTAPADMTFTIFTGVTYLRKQTATPRNIVVHVLLVDTKLAGMQFLVTPPSHSSGLVCSRKTSQFIKDFGMKIGINGDGFSYLDPTQYPPQTYCVTGGEPLKVFSYAASRGTAYAAKLPDRPVLYISQTNAVQFDTPSGNLYNAISGDRYLVNKGIVPASLESQSIEPRTAIGLSQNGRTLVLAVVDGRQPGYSEGATFPEMGNIMKAHGAYNAINMDGGGSSTLAIMGILGVPHILNSPIEGGIRGNEATVANHLGIRVK
;
A
#
# COMPACT_ATOMS: atom_id res chain seq x y z
N MET A 1 20.27 -16.87 24.63
CA MET A 1 20.12 -17.90 23.58
C MET A 1 19.06 -17.41 22.62
N ALA A 2 19.17 -17.70 21.32
CA ALA A 2 18.16 -17.30 20.35
C ALA A 2 16.85 -18.07 20.61
N ASN A 3 15.72 -17.40 20.47
CA ASN A 3 14.40 -18.04 20.55
C ASN A 3 14.23 -19.01 19.38
N ALA A 4 13.47 -20.08 19.58
CA ALA A 4 13.04 -20.90 18.45
C ALA A 4 12.16 -20.05 17.52
N SER A 5 12.33 -20.18 16.21
CA SER A 5 11.63 -19.33 15.23
C SER A 5 11.01 -20.13 14.09
N GLY A 6 9.97 -19.56 13.50
CA GLY A 6 9.27 -20.20 12.39
C GLY A 6 8.26 -19.25 11.73
N PRO A 7 7.98 -19.43 10.44
CA PRO A 7 6.97 -18.62 9.78
C PRO A 7 5.56 -19.11 10.09
N ASP A 8 4.59 -18.27 9.76
CA ASP A 8 3.23 -18.72 9.48
C ASP A 8 2.85 -18.39 8.04
N ILE A 9 2.06 -19.27 7.42
CA ILE A 9 1.75 -19.20 5.99
C ILE A 9 0.29 -19.51 5.69
N SER A 10 -0.15 -19.07 4.53
CA SER A 10 -1.47 -19.35 3.94
C SER A 10 -1.35 -19.55 2.42
N PHE A 11 -2.47 -19.65 1.70
CA PHE A 11 -2.42 -19.65 0.23
C PHE A 11 -1.76 -18.41 -0.40
N TYR A 12 -1.53 -17.32 0.35
CA TYR A 12 -0.89 -16.11 -0.21
C TYR A 12 0.60 -16.30 -0.49
N GLN A 13 1.24 -17.28 0.14
CA GLN A 13 2.67 -17.60 -0.05
C GLN A 13 2.94 -18.47 -1.28
N ASP A 14 1.87 -18.94 -1.96
CA ASP A 14 1.93 -19.76 -3.17
C ASP A 14 1.13 -19.10 -4.31
N ASN A 15 1.80 -18.81 -5.43
CA ASN A 15 1.13 -18.24 -6.60
C ASN A 15 0.47 -19.38 -7.40
N SER A 16 -0.84 -19.55 -7.21
CA SER A 16 -1.65 -20.54 -7.94
C SER A 16 -1.60 -20.49 -9.48
N THR A 17 -0.91 -19.52 -10.09
CA THR A 17 -0.66 -19.45 -11.54
C THR A 17 0.68 -20.07 -11.97
N THR A 18 1.54 -20.42 -11.01
CA THR A 18 2.83 -21.07 -11.24
C THR A 18 2.73 -22.56 -10.84
N PRO A 19 3.57 -23.44 -11.42
CA PRO A 19 3.62 -24.85 -11.03
C PRO A 19 4.42 -25.12 -9.75
N GLN A 20 5.07 -24.10 -9.20
CA GLN A 20 5.85 -24.21 -7.97
C GLN A 20 4.91 -24.27 -6.76
N HIS A 21 5.41 -24.85 -5.68
CA HIS A 21 4.80 -24.80 -4.36
C HIS A 21 5.85 -24.35 -3.35
N VAL A 22 5.43 -24.10 -2.10
CA VAL A 22 6.35 -23.79 -1.00
C VAL A 22 7.43 -24.87 -0.84
N ASP A 23 8.70 -24.46 -0.86
CA ASP A 23 9.86 -25.32 -0.66
C ASP A 23 10.12 -25.54 0.84
N PHE A 24 9.46 -26.53 1.41
CA PHE A 24 9.64 -26.91 2.81
C PHE A 24 11.02 -27.50 3.13
N VAL A 25 11.75 -28.02 2.12
CA VAL A 25 13.13 -28.48 2.33
C VAL A 25 14.01 -27.28 2.62
N LYS A 26 13.87 -26.21 1.85
CA LYS A 26 14.53 -24.92 2.12
C LYS A 26 14.07 -24.32 3.43
N MET A 27 12.77 -24.26 3.69
CA MET A 27 12.22 -23.73 4.94
C MET A 27 12.80 -24.44 6.18
N LYS A 28 12.96 -25.76 6.13
CA LYS A 28 13.55 -26.57 7.22
C LYS A 28 14.97 -26.19 7.58
N THR A 29 15.75 -25.63 6.64
CA THR A 29 17.13 -25.24 6.91
C THR A 29 17.24 -24.03 7.84
N ILE A 30 16.19 -23.20 7.91
CA ILE A 30 16.20 -21.94 8.66
C ILE A 30 15.06 -21.80 9.69
N SER A 31 14.11 -22.74 9.72
CA SER A 31 12.93 -22.70 10.61
C SER A 31 12.89 -23.88 11.57
N ASP A 32 12.54 -23.61 12.82
CA ASP A 32 12.31 -24.62 13.86
C ASP A 32 10.90 -25.19 13.83
N PHE A 33 9.92 -24.40 13.36
CA PHE A 33 8.50 -24.77 13.25
C PHE A 33 7.78 -24.00 12.12
N ILE A 34 6.51 -24.37 11.86
CA ILE A 34 5.61 -23.66 10.94
C ILE A 34 4.18 -23.63 11.50
N VAL A 35 3.47 -22.53 11.29
CA VAL A 35 2.01 -22.47 11.47
C VAL A 35 1.33 -22.28 10.10
N ILE A 36 0.28 -23.05 9.80
CA ILE A 36 -0.33 -23.09 8.45
C ILE A 36 -1.83 -22.82 8.57
N ARG A 37 -2.36 -21.89 7.75
CA ARG A 37 -3.81 -21.64 7.72
C ARG A 37 -4.56 -22.89 7.26
N ALA A 38 -5.45 -23.40 8.10
CA ALA A 38 -6.34 -24.50 7.73
C ALA A 38 -7.57 -24.02 6.94
N GLY A 39 -8.05 -22.80 7.22
CA GLY A 39 -9.18 -22.23 6.52
C GLY A 39 -9.73 -20.98 7.18
N GLN A 40 -10.88 -20.57 6.68
CA GLN A 40 -11.62 -19.38 7.09
C GLN A 40 -13.10 -19.60 6.73
N ASN A 41 -14.02 -18.97 7.46
CA ASN A 41 -15.45 -19.09 7.16
C ASN A 41 -15.86 -20.58 7.18
N LEU A 42 -16.49 -21.11 6.12
CA LEU A 42 -16.82 -22.53 5.98
C LEU A 42 -16.01 -23.23 4.88
N TRP A 43 -14.82 -22.72 4.57
CA TRP A 43 -13.94 -23.28 3.54
C TRP A 43 -12.53 -23.52 4.05
N SER A 44 -11.89 -24.56 3.51
CA SER A 44 -10.50 -24.90 3.80
C SER A 44 -9.57 -24.09 2.89
N ASP A 45 -8.42 -23.67 3.42
CA ASP A 45 -7.37 -23.05 2.62
C ASP A 45 -6.92 -24.03 1.52
N ARG A 46 -6.84 -23.54 0.28
CA ARG A 46 -6.62 -24.38 -0.90
C ARG A 46 -5.29 -25.14 -0.88
N ASP A 47 -4.28 -24.58 -0.22
CA ASP A 47 -2.92 -25.11 -0.22
C ASP A 47 -2.63 -25.89 1.07
N PHE A 48 -3.57 -25.89 2.03
CA PHE A 48 -3.41 -26.53 3.34
C PHE A 48 -3.01 -27.99 3.25
N LYS A 49 -3.68 -28.80 2.43
CA LYS A 49 -3.40 -30.24 2.35
C LYS A 49 -1.98 -30.53 1.90
N TYR A 50 -1.48 -29.79 0.91
CA TYR A 50 -0.11 -29.92 0.43
C TYR A 50 0.86 -29.46 1.52
N ASN A 51 0.70 -28.23 2.01
CA ASN A 51 1.56 -27.62 3.02
C ASN A 51 1.65 -28.46 4.29
N TRP A 52 0.51 -29.01 4.75
CA TRP A 52 0.42 -29.85 5.94
C TRP A 52 1.17 -31.17 5.80
N ALA A 53 1.04 -31.83 4.65
CA ALA A 53 1.71 -33.09 4.38
C ALA A 53 3.22 -32.90 4.16
N GLU A 54 3.60 -31.84 3.44
CA GLU A 54 4.98 -31.60 3.05
C GLU A 54 5.84 -31.11 4.22
N ALA A 55 5.30 -30.21 5.06
CA ALA A 55 5.95 -29.82 6.31
C ALA A 55 6.22 -31.04 7.22
N LYS A 56 5.27 -32.00 7.27
CA LYS A 56 5.45 -33.25 8.02
C LYS A 56 6.56 -34.11 7.42
N ARG A 57 6.56 -34.24 6.09
CA ARG A 57 7.54 -35.05 5.35
C ARG A 57 8.97 -34.60 5.64
N VAL A 58 9.21 -33.30 5.77
CA VAL A 58 10.54 -32.73 6.09
C VAL A 58 10.84 -32.65 7.59
N GLY A 59 9.91 -33.05 8.46
CA GLY A 59 10.08 -33.01 9.91
C GLY A 59 10.06 -31.60 10.50
N LEU A 60 9.28 -30.68 9.92
CA LEU A 60 8.90 -29.43 10.56
C LEU A 60 7.72 -29.69 11.51
N PRO A 61 7.81 -29.34 12.81
CA PRO A 61 6.66 -29.31 13.70
C PRO A 61 5.62 -28.29 13.20
N ARG A 62 4.36 -28.72 13.11
CA ARG A 62 3.28 -27.94 12.49
C ARG A 62 2.24 -27.53 13.51
N GLY A 63 1.79 -26.28 13.42
CA GLY A 63 0.54 -25.80 13.99
C GLY A 63 -0.42 -25.40 12.88
N SER A 64 -1.73 -25.49 13.14
CA SER A 64 -2.71 -24.92 12.22
C SER A 64 -3.36 -23.69 12.83
N TYR A 65 -3.71 -22.71 12.02
CA TYR A 65 -4.58 -21.61 12.45
C TYR A 65 -5.87 -21.54 11.65
N TRP A 66 -6.91 -20.97 12.25
CA TRP A 66 -8.20 -20.72 11.60
C TRP A 66 -8.58 -19.27 11.73
N PHE A 67 -8.65 -18.56 10.59
CA PHE A 67 -9.08 -17.17 10.56
C PHE A 67 -10.58 -17.10 10.83
N TYR A 68 -10.96 -16.60 12.01
CA TYR A 68 -12.37 -16.47 12.37
C TYR A 68 -13.08 -15.48 11.46
N ASP A 69 -14.23 -15.86 10.91
CA ASP A 69 -15.01 -15.01 10.03
C ASP A 69 -16.42 -14.79 10.59
N SER A 70 -16.71 -13.57 11.05
CA SER A 70 -18.01 -13.21 11.66
C SER A 70 -19.22 -13.38 10.73
N ARG A 71 -19.01 -13.65 9.43
CA ARG A 71 -20.08 -13.92 8.46
C ARG A 71 -20.62 -15.36 8.53
N ALA A 72 -19.95 -16.25 9.24
CA ALA A 72 -20.33 -17.66 9.35
C ALA A 72 -20.60 -18.09 10.81
N ASP A 73 -21.40 -19.13 10.98
CA ASP A 73 -21.75 -19.64 12.31
C ASP A 73 -20.49 -20.15 13.04
N PRO A 74 -20.21 -19.68 14.27
CA PRO A 74 -18.97 -20.00 14.98
C PRO A 74 -18.77 -21.49 15.21
N LYS A 75 -19.84 -22.27 15.44
CA LYS A 75 -19.73 -23.70 15.71
C LYS A 75 -19.39 -24.47 14.45
N GLN A 76 -19.99 -24.09 13.32
CA GLN A 76 -19.69 -24.69 12.02
C GLN A 76 -18.26 -24.41 11.57
N GLN A 77 -17.71 -23.23 11.89
CA GLN A 77 -16.30 -22.93 11.62
C GLN A 77 -15.37 -23.87 12.41
N ALA A 78 -15.62 -24.06 13.71
CA ALA A 78 -14.86 -25.00 14.54
C ALA A 78 -14.97 -26.46 14.04
N GLU A 79 -16.16 -26.87 13.60
CA GLU A 79 -16.38 -28.18 12.98
C GLU A 79 -15.59 -28.33 11.67
N LYS A 80 -15.61 -27.31 10.82
CA LYS A 80 -14.90 -27.33 9.54
C LYS A 80 -13.39 -27.38 9.73
N TRP A 81 -12.87 -26.71 10.75
CA TRP A 81 -11.45 -26.77 11.08
C TRP A 81 -11.01 -28.19 11.44
N ILE A 82 -11.77 -28.85 12.33
CA ILE A 82 -11.47 -30.22 12.74
C ILE A 82 -11.66 -31.21 11.59
N GLU A 83 -12.69 -31.02 10.76
CA GLU A 83 -12.87 -31.77 9.50
C GLU A 83 -11.65 -31.63 8.59
N THR A 84 -11.10 -30.42 8.46
CA THR A 84 -9.95 -30.11 7.61
C THR A 84 -8.66 -30.79 8.11
N LEU A 85 -8.46 -30.87 9.42
CA LEU A 85 -7.33 -31.56 10.05
C LEU A 85 -7.45 -33.09 9.99
N GLY A 86 -8.69 -33.60 10.06
CA GLY A 86 -8.94 -35.03 10.17
C GLY A 86 -8.25 -35.63 11.40
N SER A 87 -7.51 -36.72 11.21
CA SER A 87 -6.77 -37.38 12.29
C SER A 87 -5.40 -36.77 12.61
N ASP A 88 -4.88 -35.87 11.76
CA ASP A 88 -3.55 -35.27 11.93
C ASP A 88 -3.67 -33.82 12.41
N THR A 89 -3.79 -33.64 13.73
CA THR A 89 -3.92 -32.33 14.38
C THR A 89 -2.58 -31.59 14.54
N GLY A 90 -1.49 -32.13 13.99
CA GLY A 90 -0.16 -31.52 14.08
C GLY A 90 0.46 -31.60 15.49
N GLU A 91 1.64 -31.02 15.62
CA GLU A 91 2.45 -31.09 16.83
C GLU A 91 2.20 -29.88 17.76
N LEU A 92 1.94 -28.70 17.20
CA LEU A 92 1.70 -27.44 17.93
C LEU A 92 0.21 -27.21 18.21
N PRO A 93 -0.17 -26.22 19.04
CA PRO A 93 -1.59 -25.90 19.32
C PRO A 93 -2.42 -25.60 18.07
N LEU A 94 -3.75 -25.63 18.26
CA LEU A 94 -4.71 -25.07 17.31
C LEU A 94 -4.85 -23.57 17.59
N PHE A 95 -4.42 -22.72 16.66
CA PHE A 95 -4.40 -21.27 16.84
C PHE A 95 -5.67 -20.60 16.30
N ALA A 96 -6.58 -20.22 17.20
CA ALA A 96 -7.81 -19.52 16.86
C ALA A 96 -7.48 -18.05 16.60
N ASP A 97 -7.57 -17.62 15.34
CA ASP A 97 -7.19 -16.29 14.90
C ASP A 97 -8.41 -15.34 14.97
N PHE A 98 -8.32 -14.37 15.88
CA PHE A 98 -9.31 -13.32 16.08
C PHE A 98 -8.73 -11.95 15.71
N GLU A 99 -8.86 -11.57 14.44
CA GLU A 99 -8.52 -10.22 13.97
C GLU A 99 -9.43 -9.67 12.85
N GLU A 100 -10.63 -10.25 12.71
CA GLU A 100 -11.54 -9.95 11.61
C GLU A 100 -12.20 -8.56 11.68
N SER A 101 -12.50 -7.99 10.51
CA SER A 101 -13.23 -6.71 10.38
C SER A 101 -14.41 -6.79 9.40
N TYR A 102 -14.98 -7.98 9.22
CA TYR A 102 -16.08 -8.24 8.28
C TYR A 102 -17.44 -7.77 8.78
N ASN A 103 -17.59 -7.54 10.09
CA ASN A 103 -18.81 -7.02 10.72
C ASN A 103 -20.06 -7.87 10.38
N GLY A 104 -19.90 -9.20 10.40
CA GLY A 104 -20.98 -10.16 10.16
C GLY A 104 -21.88 -10.40 11.38
N PRO A 105 -22.96 -11.19 11.22
CA PRO A 105 -23.94 -11.46 12.30
C PRO A 105 -23.36 -12.20 13.51
N HIS A 106 -22.18 -12.82 13.37
CA HIS A 106 -21.47 -13.52 14.43
C HIS A 106 -20.21 -12.76 14.88
N ALA A 107 -20.20 -11.42 14.81
CA ALA A 107 -19.14 -10.59 15.36
C ALA A 107 -19.21 -10.52 16.90
N GLY A 108 -18.07 -10.20 17.51
CA GLY A 108 -17.95 -9.97 18.95
C GLY A 108 -17.57 -11.18 19.78
N TRP A 109 -16.99 -10.91 20.95
CA TRP A 109 -16.34 -11.93 21.79
C TRP A 109 -17.27 -13.05 22.29
N GLN A 110 -18.57 -12.83 22.42
CA GLN A 110 -19.51 -13.91 22.78
C GLN A 110 -19.54 -15.02 21.71
N LYS A 111 -19.26 -14.66 20.46
CA LYS A 111 -19.23 -15.62 19.35
C LYS A 111 -17.88 -16.33 19.25
N TRP A 112 -16.81 -15.66 19.65
CA TRP A 112 -15.52 -16.32 19.91
C TRP A 112 -15.63 -17.34 21.03
N TYR A 113 -16.37 -17.04 22.10
CA TYR A 113 -16.69 -18.00 23.16
C TYR A 113 -17.43 -19.23 22.59
N ASP A 114 -18.49 -19.02 21.79
CA ASP A 114 -19.24 -20.12 21.14
C ASP A 114 -18.33 -20.98 20.24
N PHE A 115 -17.42 -20.35 19.50
CA PHE A 115 -16.42 -21.01 18.65
C PHE A 115 -15.44 -21.86 19.48
N LEU A 116 -14.83 -21.26 20.51
CA LEU A 116 -13.83 -21.91 21.36
C LEU A 116 -14.42 -23.08 22.15
N GLU A 117 -15.62 -22.95 22.69
CA GLU A 117 -16.28 -24.05 23.40
C GLU A 117 -16.59 -25.22 22.46
N ARG A 118 -17.01 -24.93 21.22
CA ARG A 118 -17.20 -25.98 20.21
C ARG A 118 -15.88 -26.63 19.83
N LEU A 119 -14.84 -25.83 19.60
CA LEU A 119 -13.52 -26.33 19.26
C LEU A 119 -12.95 -27.21 20.39
N LYS A 120 -13.08 -26.78 21.65
CA LYS A 120 -12.64 -27.53 22.84
C LYS A 120 -13.32 -28.90 22.95
N ALA A 121 -14.61 -28.98 22.62
CA ALA A 121 -15.35 -30.24 22.59
C ALA A 121 -14.89 -31.19 21.45
N LEU A 122 -14.34 -30.65 20.36
CA LEU A 122 -13.94 -31.42 19.19
C LEU A 122 -12.43 -31.74 19.15
N ALA A 123 -11.60 -30.92 19.77
CA ALA A 123 -10.13 -30.98 19.70
C ALA A 123 -9.53 -32.19 20.44
N ASN A 124 -10.33 -33.02 21.12
CA ASN A 124 -9.90 -34.25 21.81
C ASN A 124 -8.69 -34.04 22.74
N GLY A 125 -8.70 -32.95 23.51
CA GLY A 125 -7.61 -32.61 24.43
C GLY A 125 -6.39 -31.96 23.78
N LYS A 126 -6.41 -31.72 22.47
CA LYS A 126 -5.40 -30.89 21.79
C LYS A 126 -5.46 -29.45 22.33
N GLU A 127 -4.30 -28.90 22.64
CA GLU A 127 -4.17 -27.53 23.13
C GLU A 127 -4.67 -26.51 22.10
N ILE A 128 -5.42 -25.52 22.57
CA ILE A 128 -5.94 -24.40 21.78
C ILE A 128 -5.24 -23.14 22.25
N SER A 129 -4.78 -22.31 21.31
CA SER A 129 -4.16 -21.01 21.54
C SER A 129 -4.96 -19.94 20.83
N ILE A 130 -4.93 -18.70 21.34
CA ILE A 130 -5.56 -17.55 20.68
C ILE A 130 -4.48 -16.75 19.97
N TYR A 131 -4.71 -16.45 18.70
CA TYR A 131 -3.97 -15.46 17.97
C TYR A 131 -4.76 -14.15 17.85
N THR A 132 -4.08 -13.02 18.06
CA THR A 132 -4.65 -11.67 17.87
C THR A 132 -3.55 -10.61 17.82
N GLY A 133 -3.82 -9.51 17.12
CA GLY A 133 -3.06 -8.27 17.29
C GLY A 133 -3.40 -7.55 18.60
N TYR A 134 -2.40 -6.93 19.26
CA TYR A 134 -2.62 -6.16 20.50
C TYR A 134 -3.71 -5.08 20.35
N TYR A 135 -3.64 -4.31 19.26
CA TYR A 135 -4.58 -3.22 18.98
C TYR A 135 -5.95 -3.69 18.52
N TYR A 136 -6.04 -4.92 18.01
CA TYR A 136 -7.32 -5.53 17.66
C TYR A 136 -8.03 -6.05 18.90
N TRP A 137 -7.32 -6.75 19.79
CA TRP A 137 -7.91 -7.34 20.99
C TRP A 137 -8.53 -6.29 21.91
N THR A 138 -7.78 -5.22 22.18
CA THR A 138 -8.13 -4.19 23.18
C THR A 138 -9.56 -3.63 23.02
N PRO A 139 -10.03 -3.23 21.82
CA PRO A 139 -11.40 -2.76 21.63
C PRO A 139 -12.46 -3.85 21.41
N ASN A 140 -12.08 -5.10 21.10
CA ASN A 140 -13.03 -6.14 20.66
C ASN A 140 -13.28 -7.25 21.69
N ALA A 141 -12.33 -7.48 22.60
CA ALA A 141 -12.47 -8.41 23.72
C ALA A 141 -13.40 -7.84 24.82
N PRO A 142 -13.82 -8.64 25.81
CA PRO A 142 -14.58 -8.12 26.94
C PRO A 142 -13.82 -6.99 27.64
N ASN A 143 -14.54 -5.92 27.97
CA ASN A 143 -13.90 -4.76 28.57
C ASN A 143 -13.34 -5.12 29.97
N PRO A 144 -12.07 -4.83 30.28
CA PRO A 144 -11.45 -5.24 31.55
C PRO A 144 -12.07 -4.60 32.79
N VAL A 145 -12.75 -3.46 32.64
CA VAL A 145 -13.39 -2.73 33.75
C VAL A 145 -14.84 -3.21 33.94
N THR A 146 -15.60 -3.36 32.85
CA THR A 146 -17.04 -3.68 32.95
C THR A 146 -17.37 -5.16 32.81
N GLN A 147 -16.45 -5.97 32.27
CA GLN A 147 -16.65 -7.40 31.99
C GLN A 147 -15.43 -8.26 32.40
N PRO A 148 -14.83 -8.07 33.60
CA PRO A 148 -13.58 -8.75 33.98
C PRO A 148 -13.71 -10.28 34.02
N SER A 149 -14.83 -10.84 34.49
CA SER A 149 -15.03 -12.30 34.52
C SER A 149 -15.15 -12.92 33.11
N SER A 150 -15.73 -12.18 32.16
CA SER A 150 -15.79 -12.63 30.76
C SER A 150 -14.42 -12.53 30.10
N LEU A 151 -13.61 -11.52 30.46
CA LEU A 151 -12.24 -11.41 29.96
C LEU A 151 -11.36 -12.55 30.49
N GLU A 152 -11.47 -12.88 31.78
CA GLU A 152 -10.69 -13.95 32.43
C GLU A 152 -10.94 -15.32 31.80
N TYR A 153 -12.11 -15.58 31.23
CA TYR A 153 -12.36 -16.81 30.48
C TYR A 153 -11.30 -17.05 29.39
N PHE A 154 -10.84 -16.00 28.70
CA PHE A 154 -9.87 -16.15 27.60
C PHE A 154 -8.46 -16.44 28.09
N HIS A 155 -8.15 -16.19 29.37
CA HIS A 155 -6.82 -16.38 29.95
C HIS A 155 -6.38 -17.86 29.97
N GLN A 156 -7.33 -18.79 29.92
CA GLN A 156 -7.02 -20.23 29.87
C GLN A 156 -6.31 -20.67 28.57
N TYR A 157 -6.32 -19.83 27.53
CA TYR A 157 -5.70 -20.13 26.24
C TYR A 157 -4.34 -19.42 26.14
N PRO A 158 -3.25 -20.12 25.78
CA PRO A 158 -1.97 -19.47 25.52
C PRO A 158 -2.09 -18.45 24.39
N LEU A 159 -1.35 -17.34 24.49
CA LEU A 159 -1.41 -16.25 23.53
C LEU A 159 -0.34 -16.37 22.43
N TRP A 160 -0.77 -16.26 21.18
CA TRP A 160 0.08 -15.90 20.05
C TRP A 160 -0.23 -14.44 19.67
N VAL A 161 0.68 -13.52 19.98
CA VAL A 161 0.42 -12.09 19.79
C VAL A 161 1.08 -11.56 18.53
N ALA A 162 0.35 -10.81 17.72
CA ALA A 162 0.91 -9.97 16.67
C ALA A 162 1.20 -8.57 17.22
N ASN A 163 2.49 -8.20 17.19
CA ASN A 163 2.92 -6.85 17.50
C ASN A 163 4.27 -6.56 16.83
N TYR A 164 4.25 -5.77 15.76
CA TYR A 164 5.44 -5.54 14.94
C TYR A 164 6.23 -4.31 15.39
N LYS A 165 7.49 -4.23 14.93
CA LYS A 165 8.38 -3.05 15.10
C LYS A 165 8.61 -2.66 16.56
N VAL A 166 8.56 -3.66 17.46
CA VAL A 166 8.85 -3.55 18.90
C VAL A 166 9.89 -4.60 19.29
N THR A 167 10.62 -4.37 20.38
CA THR A 167 11.65 -5.31 20.89
C THR A 167 11.09 -6.28 21.94
N LYS A 168 9.91 -5.97 22.49
CA LYS A 168 9.12 -6.82 23.39
C LYS A 168 7.66 -6.64 22.98
N PRO A 169 6.88 -7.73 22.79
CA PRO A 169 5.48 -7.61 22.41
C PRO A 169 4.67 -6.95 23.52
N ARG A 170 3.72 -6.08 23.14
CA ARG A 170 2.68 -5.64 24.06
C ARG A 170 1.69 -6.78 24.25
N ILE A 171 1.45 -7.13 25.50
CA ILE A 171 0.53 -8.21 25.85
C ILE A 171 -0.80 -7.59 26.30
N PRO A 172 -1.93 -7.91 25.64
CA PRO A 172 -3.22 -7.42 26.07
C PRO A 172 -3.74 -8.24 27.27
N ALA A 173 -4.53 -7.61 28.14
CA ALA A 173 -5.27 -8.33 29.18
C ALA A 173 -6.22 -9.37 28.55
N PRO A 174 -6.46 -10.55 29.15
CA PRO A 174 -6.14 -10.90 30.54
C PRO A 174 -4.70 -11.36 30.77
N TRP A 175 -3.94 -11.63 29.71
CA TRP A 175 -2.55 -12.03 29.81
C TRP A 175 -1.70 -10.89 30.37
N LYS A 176 -0.69 -11.26 31.17
CA LYS A 176 0.26 -10.35 31.80
C LYS A 176 1.53 -10.25 30.98
N ASP A 177 2.40 -9.32 31.37
CA ASP A 177 3.73 -9.21 30.80
C ASP A 177 4.44 -10.56 30.80
N ASP A 178 5.00 -10.93 29.64
CA ASP A 178 5.69 -12.20 29.38
C ASP A 178 4.79 -13.46 29.31
N GLU A 179 3.47 -13.34 29.49
CA GLU A 179 2.50 -14.43 29.26
C GLU A 179 2.09 -14.51 27.77
N TRP A 180 3.05 -14.87 26.92
CA TRP A 180 2.82 -15.20 25.52
C TRP A 180 3.56 -16.50 25.16
N LEU A 181 2.96 -17.28 24.27
CA LEU A 181 3.50 -18.52 23.74
C LEU A 181 4.28 -18.28 22.44
N PHE A 182 3.67 -17.51 21.52
CA PHE A 182 4.28 -17.06 20.29
C PHE A 182 4.15 -15.56 20.11
N TRP A 183 5.12 -14.95 19.44
CA TRP A 183 5.11 -13.55 19.06
C TRP A 183 5.41 -13.42 17.58
N GLN A 184 4.42 -12.99 16.80
CA GLN A 184 4.61 -12.57 15.43
C GLN A 184 5.22 -11.17 15.45
N TYR A 185 6.51 -11.10 15.16
CA TYR A 185 7.31 -9.89 15.36
C TYR A 185 7.48 -9.07 14.08
N THR A 186 7.23 -9.68 12.92
CA THR A 186 7.25 -9.02 11.61
C THR A 186 6.40 -9.76 10.60
N GLU A 187 5.79 -9.00 9.69
CA GLU A 187 5.18 -9.47 8.43
C GLU A 187 6.12 -9.28 7.22
N GLU A 188 7.25 -8.60 7.42
CA GLU A 188 8.20 -8.17 6.38
C GLU A 188 9.43 -9.12 6.28
N GLY A 189 9.29 -10.41 6.60
CA GLY A 189 10.38 -11.40 6.45
C GLY A 189 10.72 -11.66 4.97
N ASP A 190 11.96 -12.05 4.66
CA ASP A 190 12.37 -12.39 3.27
C ASP A 190 11.74 -13.71 2.80
N GLY A 191 10.60 -13.65 2.13
CA GLY A 191 9.85 -14.82 1.69
C GLY A 191 10.66 -15.79 0.83
N PRO A 192 11.35 -15.33 -0.24
CA PRO A 192 12.20 -16.20 -1.05
C PRO A 192 13.27 -16.95 -0.23
N ALA A 193 13.82 -16.37 0.84
CA ALA A 193 14.75 -17.07 1.73
C ALA A 193 14.11 -18.27 2.45
N TYR A 194 12.81 -18.20 2.77
CA TYR A 194 12.03 -19.27 3.40
C TYR A 194 11.41 -20.26 2.39
N GLY A 195 11.63 -20.06 1.09
CA GLY A 195 11.12 -20.99 0.06
C GLY A 195 9.68 -20.74 -0.35
N VAL A 196 9.14 -19.54 -0.07
CA VAL A 196 7.83 -19.11 -0.58
C VAL A 196 8.00 -18.20 -1.80
N GLU A 197 6.93 -18.01 -2.59
CA GLU A 197 6.97 -17.17 -3.78
C GLU A 197 6.61 -15.70 -3.50
N SER A 198 5.93 -15.42 -2.39
CA SER A 198 5.70 -14.05 -1.93
C SER A 198 7.03 -13.39 -1.54
N LEU A 199 7.16 -12.08 -1.76
CA LEU A 199 8.36 -11.33 -1.35
C LEU A 199 8.49 -11.25 0.18
N GLU A 200 7.36 -11.23 0.88
CA GLU A 200 7.25 -11.08 2.32
C GLU A 200 6.66 -12.35 2.96
N ILE A 201 7.06 -12.64 4.20
CA ILE A 201 6.56 -13.76 5.01
C ILE A 201 6.47 -13.37 6.49
N ASP A 202 5.43 -13.83 7.16
CA ASP A 202 5.21 -13.62 8.59
C ASP A 202 6.18 -14.47 9.41
N LEU A 203 6.84 -13.86 10.41
CA LEU A 203 7.84 -14.53 11.24
C LEU A 203 7.51 -14.45 12.72
N ASN A 204 7.71 -15.58 13.40
CA ASN A 204 7.31 -15.79 14.77
C ASN A 204 8.49 -16.25 15.63
N TYR A 205 8.52 -15.77 16.87
CA TYR A 205 9.28 -16.38 17.94
C TYR A 205 8.38 -17.23 18.82
N PHE A 206 8.88 -18.38 19.25
CA PHE A 206 8.41 -19.04 20.47
C PHE A 206 9.02 -18.36 21.70
N ASN A 207 8.29 -18.31 22.80
CA ASN A 207 8.79 -17.79 24.08
C ASN A 207 9.74 -18.79 24.76
N GLY A 208 10.95 -18.92 24.20
CA GLY A 208 12.01 -19.79 24.67
C GLY A 208 12.95 -20.23 23.55
N ASP A 209 14.09 -20.81 23.92
CA ASP A 209 15.01 -21.38 22.94
C ASP A 209 14.50 -22.70 22.34
N LEU A 210 15.27 -23.25 21.40
CA LEU A 210 14.93 -24.51 20.73
C LEU A 210 14.77 -25.70 21.69
N ALA A 211 15.55 -25.76 22.78
CA ALA A 211 15.43 -26.85 23.74
C ALA A 211 14.11 -26.74 24.50
N ALA A 212 13.78 -25.53 24.97
CA ALA A 212 12.51 -25.23 25.61
C ALA A 212 11.31 -25.50 24.68
N PHE A 213 11.40 -25.12 23.41
CA PHE A 213 10.38 -25.39 22.39
C PHE A 213 10.13 -26.89 22.22
N ARG A 214 11.19 -27.69 22.03
CA ARG A 214 11.08 -29.13 21.85
C ARG A 214 10.56 -29.84 23.08
N GLN A 215 10.96 -29.38 24.27
CA GLN A 215 10.44 -29.88 25.54
C GLN A 215 8.95 -29.55 25.69
N ARG A 216 8.53 -28.31 25.39
CA ARG A 216 7.14 -27.85 25.52
C ARG A 216 6.17 -28.64 24.66
N PHE A 217 6.60 -29.08 23.49
CA PHE A 217 5.76 -29.79 22.52
C PHE A 217 6.12 -31.28 22.37
N ASN A 218 6.88 -31.85 23.32
CA ASN A 218 7.23 -33.28 23.36
C ASN A 218 7.84 -33.83 22.05
N LEU A 219 8.68 -33.03 21.38
CA LEU A 219 9.21 -33.36 20.05
C LEU A 219 10.42 -34.32 20.06
N GLY A 220 10.79 -34.86 21.22
CA GLY A 220 12.00 -35.67 21.42
C GLY A 220 13.31 -34.89 21.22
N THR A 221 14.46 -35.56 21.37
CA THR A 221 15.77 -35.02 20.95
C THR A 221 15.86 -34.99 19.42
N ALA A 222 16.47 -33.96 18.84
CA ALA A 222 16.57 -33.82 17.38
C ALA A 222 17.25 -35.06 16.75
N PRO A 223 16.74 -35.61 15.63
CA PRO A 223 17.47 -36.61 14.86
C PRO A 223 18.85 -36.06 14.48
N SER A 224 19.89 -36.76 14.92
CA SER A 224 21.29 -36.43 14.70
C SER A 224 21.78 -37.06 13.40
N ASP A 225 21.34 -36.53 12.26
CA ASP A 225 22.22 -36.45 11.10
C ASP A 225 22.31 -34.98 10.71
N LYS A 226 22.86 -34.21 11.65
CA LYS A 226 23.45 -32.91 11.38
C LYS A 226 24.95 -33.14 11.34
N TYR A 227 25.59 -32.86 10.22
CA TYR A 227 27.02 -32.65 10.21
C TYR A 227 27.31 -31.47 11.14
N LYS A 228 28.06 -31.72 12.21
CA LYS A 228 28.64 -30.62 13.00
C LYS A 228 29.82 -30.11 12.18
N VAL A 229 29.78 -28.84 11.80
CA VAL A 229 30.97 -28.14 11.34
C VAL A 229 31.94 -28.10 12.53
N ASP A 230 33.07 -28.80 12.43
CA ASP A 230 34.09 -28.79 13.48
C ASP A 230 34.96 -27.54 13.33
N LEU A 231 34.51 -26.46 13.94
CA LEU A 231 35.23 -25.19 14.04
C LEU A 231 36.31 -25.19 15.15
N SER A 232 36.73 -26.36 15.63
CA SER A 232 37.72 -26.45 16.71
C SER A 232 39.11 -26.09 16.23
N ILE A 233 39.76 -25.20 16.98
CA ILE A 233 41.20 -24.92 16.91
C ILE A 233 41.91 -25.98 17.74
N ARG A 234 42.83 -26.72 17.16
CA ARG A 234 43.48 -27.89 17.79
C ARG A 234 44.98 -27.70 17.99
N SER A 235 45.55 -28.44 18.94
CA SER A 235 46.99 -28.41 19.22
C SER A 235 47.88 -29.00 18.11
N GLY A 236 47.31 -29.72 17.14
CA GLY A 236 48.01 -30.32 16.00
C GLY A 236 47.11 -30.58 14.80
N ALA A 237 47.72 -30.86 13.64
CA ALA A 237 47.06 -31.13 12.37
C ALA A 237 46.36 -32.50 12.36
N GLY A 238 45.17 -32.58 12.97
CA GLY A 238 44.34 -33.78 12.95
C GLY A 238 43.21 -33.76 13.98
N ALA A 239 42.15 -34.52 13.70
CA ALA A 239 40.95 -34.56 14.54
C ALA A 239 41.19 -35.20 15.94
N SER A 240 42.30 -35.91 16.12
CA SER A 240 42.69 -36.55 17.39
C SER A 240 43.44 -35.62 18.36
N PHE A 241 43.86 -34.43 17.91
CA PHE A 241 44.57 -33.47 18.76
C PHE A 241 43.62 -32.68 19.66
N SER A 242 44.12 -32.27 20.83
CA SER A 242 43.31 -31.58 21.84
C SER A 242 42.75 -30.26 21.33
N VAL A 243 41.48 -29.99 21.63
CA VAL A 243 40.81 -28.73 21.28
C VAL A 243 41.32 -27.63 22.21
N LEU A 244 41.90 -26.59 21.63
CA LEU A 244 42.40 -25.40 22.31
C LEU A 244 41.34 -24.29 22.37
N GLY A 245 40.42 -24.27 21.40
CA GLY A 245 39.32 -23.32 21.33
C GLY A 245 38.38 -23.64 20.18
N GLN A 246 37.31 -22.85 20.01
CA GLN A 246 36.40 -22.97 18.86
C GLN A 246 36.24 -21.63 18.17
N LEU A 247 36.14 -21.66 16.84
CA LEU A 247 35.84 -20.47 16.04
C LEU A 247 34.35 -20.15 16.05
N LYS A 248 34.04 -18.87 15.94
CA LYS A 248 32.70 -18.35 15.65
C LYS A 248 32.61 -17.96 14.18
N GLN A 249 31.38 -17.82 13.69
CA GLN A 249 31.14 -17.25 12.37
C GLN A 249 31.77 -15.85 12.30
N ASP A 250 32.50 -15.58 11.22
CA ASP A 250 33.24 -14.35 10.94
C ASP A 250 34.49 -14.07 11.82
N ASP A 251 34.99 -15.07 12.57
CA ASP A 251 36.31 -14.95 13.23
C ASP A 251 37.42 -14.66 12.19
N VAL A 252 38.22 -13.60 12.43
CA VAL A 252 39.33 -13.21 11.56
C VAL A 252 40.60 -13.99 11.95
N LEU A 253 41.24 -14.59 10.95
CA LEU A 253 42.31 -15.55 11.12
C LEU A 253 43.54 -15.16 10.30
N GLU A 254 44.69 -15.12 10.95
CA GLU A 254 45.98 -15.11 10.28
C GLU A 254 46.36 -16.55 9.92
N LYS A 255 46.61 -16.81 8.64
CA LYS A 255 47.12 -18.11 8.17
C LYS A 255 48.63 -18.18 8.41
N ILE A 256 49.08 -19.19 9.17
CA ILE A 256 50.50 -19.44 9.45
C ILE A 256 51.08 -20.47 8.46
N GLU A 257 50.54 -21.68 8.44
CA GLU A 257 51.02 -22.77 7.57
C GLU A 257 49.87 -23.72 7.20
N THR A 258 50.01 -24.44 6.08
CA THR A 258 48.97 -25.36 5.57
C THR A 258 49.57 -26.71 5.22
N THR A 259 48.87 -27.77 5.61
CA THR A 259 49.04 -29.16 5.17
C THR A 259 47.92 -29.54 4.20
N THR A 260 47.91 -30.78 3.71
CA THR A 260 46.88 -31.27 2.77
C THR A 260 45.46 -30.98 3.24
N ASP A 261 45.14 -31.26 4.50
CA ASP A 261 43.77 -31.18 5.03
C ASP A 261 43.58 -30.13 6.14
N TRP A 262 44.67 -29.62 6.73
CA TRP A 262 44.62 -28.70 7.88
C TRP A 262 45.47 -27.46 7.67
N THR A 263 45.01 -26.32 8.18
CA THR A 263 45.75 -25.05 8.23
C THR A 263 45.93 -24.63 9.68
N LYS A 264 47.17 -24.26 10.02
CA LYS A 264 47.50 -23.60 11.27
C LYS A 264 47.14 -22.13 11.15
N ILE A 265 46.36 -21.66 12.09
CA ILE A 265 45.85 -20.29 12.16
C ILE A 265 46.27 -19.65 13.48
N LYS A 266 46.20 -18.32 13.50
CA LYS A 266 46.18 -17.51 14.71
C LYS A 266 44.94 -16.65 14.69
N ARG A 267 44.11 -16.77 15.73
CA ARG A 267 42.88 -15.98 15.84
C ARG A 267 43.19 -14.59 16.39
N GLU A 268 42.72 -13.56 15.72
CA GLU A 268 43.04 -12.17 16.09
C GLU A 268 42.47 -11.75 17.46
N SER A 269 41.29 -12.23 17.83
CA SER A 269 40.59 -11.79 19.05
C SER A 269 41.32 -12.11 20.35
N ASP A 270 42.10 -13.19 20.39
CA ASP A 270 42.76 -13.70 21.61
C ASP A 270 44.18 -14.23 21.37
N ASN A 271 44.71 -14.08 20.15
CA ASN A 271 46.00 -14.62 19.72
C ASN A 271 46.11 -16.15 19.85
N LEU A 272 44.99 -16.87 19.91
CA LEU A 272 45.02 -18.32 20.05
C LEU A 272 45.53 -18.97 18.76
N GLU A 273 46.63 -19.71 18.86
CA GLU A 273 47.20 -20.48 17.76
C GLU A 273 46.77 -21.94 17.81
N GLY A 274 46.47 -22.49 16.63
CA GLY A 274 46.24 -23.92 16.48
C GLY A 274 45.78 -24.29 15.07
N TRP A 275 45.38 -25.54 14.90
CA TRP A 275 45.08 -26.14 13.61
C TRP A 275 43.59 -26.33 13.40
N MET A 276 43.12 -26.08 12.18
CA MET A 276 41.73 -26.33 11.76
C MET A 276 41.65 -26.89 10.33
N LEU A 277 40.50 -27.45 9.94
CA LEU A 277 40.30 -28.03 8.62
C LEU A 277 40.24 -26.97 7.51
N ASN A 278 40.92 -27.26 6.39
CA ASN A 278 40.97 -26.37 5.21
C ASN A 278 39.58 -26.06 4.62
N SER A 279 38.68 -27.04 4.64
CA SER A 279 37.32 -26.92 4.08
C SER A 279 36.41 -25.91 4.80
N HIS A 280 36.85 -25.35 5.93
CA HIS A 280 36.11 -24.35 6.70
C HIS A 280 36.73 -22.95 6.59
N LEU A 281 37.80 -22.80 5.81
CA LEU A 281 38.47 -21.52 5.57
C LEU A 281 38.05 -20.95 4.21
N VAL A 282 37.56 -19.71 4.24
CA VAL A 282 37.32 -18.92 3.03
C VAL A 282 38.38 -17.82 2.98
N THR A 283 39.18 -17.78 1.91
CA THR A 283 40.17 -16.72 1.72
C THR A 283 39.46 -15.42 1.41
N VAL A 284 39.45 -14.49 2.36
CA VAL A 284 39.02 -13.11 2.13
C VAL A 284 40.23 -12.34 1.61
N SER A 285 40.13 -11.74 0.41
CA SER A 285 41.12 -10.75 0.00
C SER A 285 41.04 -9.58 0.97
N ALA A 286 42.15 -9.22 1.63
CA ALA A 286 42.17 -8.15 2.63
C ALA A 286 41.54 -6.86 2.07
N PRO A 287 40.48 -6.32 2.69
CA PRO A 287 40.10 -4.93 2.48
C PRO A 287 41.26 -4.03 2.96
N PRO A 288 41.52 -2.90 2.30
CA PRO A 288 42.50 -1.95 2.82
C PRO A 288 42.08 -1.47 4.21
N PRO A 289 43.02 -1.11 5.11
CA PRO A 289 42.68 -0.68 6.46
C PRO A 289 41.71 0.51 6.40
N PRO A 290 40.69 0.57 7.29
CA PRO A 290 39.78 1.69 7.29
C PRO A 290 40.57 2.96 7.59
N PRO A 291 40.34 4.05 6.84
CA PRO A 291 40.88 5.34 7.22
C PRO A 291 40.37 5.68 8.63
N PRO A 292 41.08 6.54 9.39
CA PRO A 292 40.47 7.16 10.56
C PRO A 292 39.07 7.68 10.20
N PRO A 293 38.07 7.57 11.10
CA PRO A 293 36.71 7.95 10.77
C PRO A 293 36.75 9.32 10.12
N PRO A 294 36.15 9.48 8.92
CA PRO A 294 36.16 10.76 8.25
C PRO A 294 35.62 11.81 9.22
N PRO A 295 36.12 13.05 9.18
CA PRO A 295 35.59 14.11 10.02
C PRO A 295 34.07 14.11 9.91
N MET A 296 33.39 14.08 11.06
CA MET A 296 31.94 14.02 11.15
C MET A 296 31.35 15.06 10.20
N SER A 297 30.52 14.62 9.24
CA SER A 297 29.81 15.55 8.37
C SER A 297 28.87 16.40 9.20
N ASP A 298 28.73 17.69 8.87
CA ASP A 298 27.75 18.57 9.52
C ASP A 298 26.30 18.11 9.30
N TYR A 299 26.06 17.29 8.27
CA TYR A 299 24.74 16.76 7.91
C TYR A 299 24.80 15.30 7.48
N TYR A 300 23.71 14.58 7.74
CA TYR A 300 23.51 13.19 7.33
C TYR A 300 22.13 13.02 6.69
N ARG A 301 22.04 12.12 5.70
CA ARG A 301 20.79 11.70 5.06
C ARG A 301 20.34 10.35 5.63
N VAL A 302 19.04 10.22 5.89
CA VAL A 302 18.42 8.97 6.33
C VAL A 302 18.22 8.02 5.14
N THR A 303 18.68 6.77 5.26
CA THR A 303 18.64 5.75 4.20
C THR A 303 17.55 4.68 4.36
N THR A 304 16.75 4.77 5.44
CA THR A 304 15.62 3.85 5.73
C THR A 304 14.28 4.58 5.73
N ALA A 305 13.18 3.88 5.40
CA ALA A 305 11.81 4.40 5.36
C ALA A 305 11.45 5.28 6.57
N THR A 306 11.84 4.84 7.77
CA THR A 306 11.66 5.58 9.02
C THR A 306 12.72 5.17 10.01
N LEU A 307 13.31 6.15 10.69
CA LEU A 307 14.35 6.01 11.68
C LEU A 307 13.92 6.73 12.96
N ASN A 308 14.05 6.05 14.10
CA ASN A 308 13.65 6.61 15.39
C ASN A 308 14.73 7.54 15.95
N MET A 309 14.31 8.72 16.42
CA MET A 309 15.13 9.59 17.26
C MET A 309 14.84 9.31 18.73
N ARG A 310 15.90 9.15 19.51
CA ARG A 310 15.82 8.74 20.92
C ARG A 310 16.43 9.77 21.87
N ASP A 311 16.03 9.74 23.13
CA ASP A 311 16.60 10.61 24.18
C ASP A 311 18.02 10.20 24.62
N GLY A 312 18.55 9.06 24.13
CA GLY A 312 19.94 8.65 24.31
C GLY A 312 20.45 7.66 23.24
N ALA A 313 21.77 7.46 23.23
CA ALA A 313 22.49 6.63 22.26
C ALA A 313 22.30 5.13 22.56
N GLY A 314 21.26 4.52 21.99
CA GLY A 314 20.98 3.10 22.19
C GLY A 314 19.54 2.73 21.89
N THR A 315 19.28 1.46 21.55
CA THR A 315 17.93 0.97 21.24
C THR A 315 16.99 0.92 22.44
N THR A 316 17.53 1.05 23.66
CA THR A 316 16.80 1.03 24.95
C THR A 316 16.27 2.40 25.39
N TYR A 317 16.72 3.48 24.75
CA TYR A 317 16.30 4.85 25.06
C TYR A 317 14.91 5.17 24.47
N ASN A 318 14.17 6.10 25.09
CA ASN A 318 12.80 6.40 24.66
C ASN A 318 12.80 7.01 23.27
N VAL A 319 11.84 6.63 22.44
CA VAL A 319 11.63 7.28 21.14
C VAL A 319 10.95 8.63 21.38
N ILE A 320 11.65 9.71 21.09
CA ILE A 320 11.18 11.09 21.24
C ILE A 320 10.73 11.71 19.93
N GLY A 321 11.07 11.08 18.80
CA GLY A 321 10.62 11.49 17.48
C GLY A 321 11.05 10.51 16.40
N LYS A 322 10.77 10.87 15.15
CA LYS A 322 11.11 10.08 13.98
C LYS A 322 11.65 10.98 12.88
N ILE A 323 12.56 10.44 12.09
CA ILE A 323 13.06 10.97 10.83
C ILE A 323 12.84 9.91 9.74
N TYR A 324 12.67 10.32 8.50
CA TYR A 324 12.18 9.47 7.41
C TYR A 324 13.18 9.37 6.28
N LEU A 325 12.99 8.39 5.39
CA LEU A 325 13.85 8.18 4.23
C LEU A 325 14.07 9.48 3.47
N ASN A 326 15.34 9.78 3.19
CA ASN A 326 15.85 10.99 2.55
C ASN A 326 15.79 12.29 3.36
N ASP A 327 15.32 12.28 4.61
CA ASP A 327 15.47 13.43 5.51
C ASP A 327 16.97 13.74 5.64
N VAL A 328 17.33 15.03 5.54
CA VAL A 328 18.69 15.52 5.81
C VAL A 328 18.68 16.22 7.17
N VAL A 329 19.45 15.70 8.10
CA VAL A 329 19.46 16.10 9.51
C VAL A 329 20.84 16.62 9.90
N LYS A 330 20.86 17.64 10.78
CA LYS A 330 22.12 18.23 11.24
C LYS A 330 22.75 17.32 12.30
N SER A 331 24.03 17.00 12.16
CA SER A 331 24.77 16.28 13.20
C SER A 331 25.13 17.20 14.36
N ILE A 332 25.14 16.64 15.56
CA ILE A 332 25.49 17.35 16.80
C ILE A 332 26.71 16.68 17.43
N LYS A 333 26.62 15.38 17.68
CA LYS A 333 27.67 14.62 18.36
C LYS A 333 27.56 13.13 18.06
N LEU A 334 28.70 12.46 17.87
CA LEU A 334 28.81 11.00 17.78
C LEU A 334 28.95 10.37 19.18
N SER A 335 28.41 9.17 19.38
CA SER A 335 28.62 8.38 20.59
C SER A 335 30.06 7.86 20.66
N ASP A 336 30.51 7.49 21.86
CA ASP A 336 31.90 7.07 22.10
C ASP A 336 32.27 5.78 21.35
N ASP A 337 31.28 4.94 21.04
CA ASP A 337 31.41 3.71 20.22
C ASP A 337 31.27 3.95 18.71
N GLY A 338 30.92 5.17 18.30
CA GLY A 338 30.70 5.53 16.90
C GLY A 338 29.40 5.02 16.26
N LEU A 339 28.56 4.30 17.00
CA LEU A 339 27.37 3.61 16.46
C LEU A 339 26.11 4.48 16.42
N TRP A 340 26.10 5.59 17.17
CA TRP A 340 24.94 6.48 17.27
C TRP A 340 25.34 7.93 17.00
N LEU A 341 24.45 8.64 16.34
CA LEU A 341 24.61 10.05 16.06
C LEU A 341 23.48 10.83 16.72
N ASN A 342 23.86 11.80 17.55
CA ASN A 342 22.94 12.83 18.00
C ASN A 342 22.72 13.80 16.86
N LEU A 343 21.45 13.97 16.52
CA LEU A 343 20.96 14.67 15.36
C LEU A 343 19.96 15.71 15.82
N ARG A 344 19.90 16.81 15.08
CA ARG A 344 18.88 17.83 15.27
C ARG A 344 17.96 17.90 14.07
N ARG A 345 16.67 17.66 14.33
CA ARG A 345 15.58 18.00 13.40
C ARG A 345 15.40 19.50 13.35
N THR A 346 14.78 19.94 12.28
CA THR A 346 14.57 21.37 12.03
C THR A 346 13.48 21.99 12.90
N ASP A 347 12.55 21.18 13.40
CA ASP A 347 11.58 21.59 14.43
C ASP A 347 12.20 21.77 15.83
N GLY A 348 13.53 21.61 15.93
CA GLY A 348 14.31 21.78 17.15
C GLY A 348 14.43 20.50 17.98
N LEU A 349 13.81 19.39 17.57
CA LEU A 349 13.97 18.13 18.28
C LEU A 349 15.40 17.58 18.09
N GLU A 350 16.15 17.51 19.18
CA GLU A 350 17.47 16.90 19.26
C GLU A 350 17.36 15.49 19.85
N GLY A 351 18.04 14.52 19.24
CA GLY A 351 17.95 13.11 19.65
C GLY A 351 18.89 12.19 18.89
N TRP A 352 19.08 10.99 19.39
CA TRP A 352 20.03 10.00 18.89
C TRP A 352 19.39 9.03 17.91
N SER A 353 20.07 8.73 16.80
CA SER A 353 19.68 7.70 15.83
C SER A 353 20.89 6.84 15.45
N SER A 354 20.65 5.59 15.04
CA SER A 354 21.73 4.68 14.63
C SER A 354 22.43 5.19 13.35
N MET A 355 23.76 5.11 13.34
CA MET A 355 24.60 5.44 12.20
C MET A 355 24.42 4.49 11.01
N ASP A 356 23.87 3.28 11.23
CA ASP A 356 23.65 2.28 10.17
C ASP A 356 22.67 2.76 9.08
N TYR A 357 21.86 3.76 9.43
CA TYR A 357 20.81 4.30 8.57
C TYR A 357 21.07 5.76 8.16
N LEU A 358 22.33 6.20 8.28
CA LEU A 358 22.74 7.57 8.06
C LEU A 358 23.98 7.61 7.16
N GLU A 359 23.87 8.32 6.03
CA GLU A 359 25.01 8.58 5.15
C GLU A 359 25.41 10.06 5.20
N PRO A 360 26.71 10.41 5.10
CA PRO A 360 27.14 11.80 5.01
C PRO A 360 26.42 12.56 3.89
N ALA A 361 25.88 13.73 4.21
CA ALA A 361 25.22 14.62 3.26
C ALA A 361 25.82 16.02 3.35
N SER A 362 25.78 16.78 2.26
CA SER A 362 25.94 18.23 2.35
C SER A 362 24.72 18.81 3.08
N ALA A 363 24.87 20.02 3.63
CA ALA A 363 23.70 20.81 4.02
C ALA A 363 22.67 20.77 2.88
N PRO A 364 21.38 20.58 3.16
CA PRO A 364 20.38 20.76 2.12
C PRO A 364 20.61 22.16 1.57
N PRO A 365 20.78 22.32 0.24
CA PRO A 365 20.94 23.65 -0.31
C PRO A 365 19.73 24.44 0.18
N PRO A 366 19.92 25.63 0.77
CA PRO A 366 18.77 26.49 1.04
C PRO A 366 17.99 26.53 -0.27
N PRO A 367 16.67 26.22 -0.26
CA PRO A 367 15.90 26.24 -1.48
C PRO A 367 16.19 27.60 -2.13
N PRO A 368 16.56 27.63 -3.43
CA PRO A 368 16.76 28.90 -4.08
C PRO A 368 15.52 29.74 -3.81
N ALA A 369 15.73 31.01 -3.46
CA ALA A 369 14.67 31.92 -3.02
C ALA A 369 13.54 32.12 -4.07
N THR A 370 13.63 31.47 -5.22
CA THR A 370 12.78 31.66 -6.40
C THR A 370 12.69 30.37 -7.25
N SER A 371 12.12 29.27 -6.73
CA SER A 371 11.66 28.16 -7.58
C SER A 371 10.14 28.18 -7.62
N LYS A 372 9.53 28.01 -8.79
CA LYS A 372 8.08 27.93 -8.89
C LYS A 372 7.52 26.56 -8.47
N TRP A 373 8.25 25.47 -8.73
CA TRP A 373 7.80 24.11 -8.44
C TRP A 373 8.67 23.43 -7.40
N TYR A 374 8.02 22.68 -6.53
CA TYR A 374 8.68 21.93 -5.46
C TYR A 374 8.10 20.53 -5.32
N LYS A 375 8.93 19.57 -4.88
CA LYS A 375 8.54 18.23 -4.44
C LYS A 375 8.68 18.14 -2.93
N VAL A 376 7.63 17.67 -2.25
CA VAL A 376 7.68 17.40 -0.81
C VAL A 376 8.65 16.26 -0.54
N ASN A 377 9.64 16.49 0.33
CA ASN A 377 10.71 15.55 0.66
C ASN A 377 10.61 14.99 2.10
N THR A 378 9.42 15.06 2.70
CA THR A 378 9.15 14.46 4.01
C THR A 378 7.81 13.73 4.02
N ALA A 379 7.63 12.75 4.90
CA ALA A 379 6.44 11.89 4.96
C ALA A 379 5.12 12.68 5.06
N SER A 380 5.10 13.74 5.88
CA SER A 380 3.94 14.60 6.05
C SER A 380 4.37 16.02 6.42
N LEU A 381 4.04 16.98 5.55
CA LEU A 381 4.35 18.39 5.72
C LEU A 381 3.07 19.17 6.02
N ASN A 382 2.98 19.79 7.19
CA ASN A 382 1.83 20.62 7.55
C ASN A 382 1.75 21.88 6.67
N VAL A 383 0.54 22.20 6.22
CA VAL A 383 0.20 23.42 5.49
C VAL A 383 -0.66 24.28 6.42
N ARG A 384 -0.27 25.53 6.62
CA ARG A 384 -0.79 26.43 7.67
C ARG A 384 -1.37 27.72 7.10
N GLU A 385 -2.17 28.41 7.92
CA GLU A 385 -2.73 29.72 7.57
C GLU A 385 -1.66 30.82 7.44
N GLY A 386 -0.51 30.68 8.11
CA GLY A 386 0.57 31.67 8.10
C GLY A 386 1.97 31.06 8.26
N PRO A 387 3.04 31.86 8.06
CA PRO A 387 4.43 31.41 7.96
C PRO A 387 5.12 31.23 9.33
N ASP A 388 4.50 30.50 10.25
CA ASP A 388 5.13 29.99 11.47
C ASP A 388 4.36 28.79 12.07
N THR A 389 4.90 28.18 13.13
CA THR A 389 4.30 27.01 13.78
C THR A 389 3.11 27.30 14.69
N THR A 390 2.84 28.58 15.00
CA THR A 390 1.71 29.03 15.84
C THR A 390 0.42 29.13 15.04
N PHE A 391 0.50 29.32 13.72
CA PHE A 391 -0.67 29.34 12.85
C PHE A 391 -1.36 27.98 12.76
N LYS A 392 -2.69 28.03 12.62
CA LYS A 392 -3.57 26.87 12.47
C LYS A 392 -3.17 26.03 11.25
N VAL A 393 -3.22 24.71 11.42
CA VAL A 393 -3.00 23.75 10.34
C VAL A 393 -4.28 23.63 9.51
N LEU A 394 -4.14 23.86 8.19
CA LEU A 394 -5.19 23.72 7.18
C LEU A 394 -5.25 22.31 6.59
N GLY A 395 -4.10 21.63 6.54
CA GLY A 395 -3.96 20.28 6.01
C GLY A 395 -2.50 19.84 5.97
N SER A 396 -2.20 18.78 5.20
CA SER A 396 -0.82 18.27 5.08
C SER A 396 -0.51 17.78 3.68
N ALA A 397 0.64 18.18 3.11
CA ALA A 397 1.20 17.60 1.90
C ALA A 397 2.03 16.33 2.22
N LYS A 398 2.09 15.37 1.32
CA LYS A 398 2.71 14.04 1.52
C LYS A 398 3.98 13.88 0.70
N LEU A 399 4.87 13.00 1.15
CA LEU A 399 6.12 12.69 0.45
C LEU A 399 5.90 12.45 -1.04
N GLY A 400 6.74 13.08 -1.85
CA GLY A 400 6.70 12.95 -3.31
C GLY A 400 5.65 13.81 -4.01
N GLN A 401 4.72 14.44 -3.29
CA GLN A 401 3.77 15.37 -3.91
C GLN A 401 4.48 16.58 -4.50
N ILE A 402 4.10 16.93 -5.73
CA ILE A 402 4.57 18.10 -6.44
C ILE A 402 3.57 19.23 -6.22
N VAL A 403 4.06 20.41 -5.83
CA VAL A 403 3.25 21.60 -5.58
C VAL A 403 3.88 22.83 -6.23
N GLU A 404 3.03 23.78 -6.58
CA GLU A 404 3.45 25.12 -7.02
C GLU A 404 3.64 25.99 -5.78
N SER A 405 4.64 26.88 -5.80
CA SER A 405 4.84 27.95 -4.83
C SER A 405 4.67 29.30 -5.51
N ASP A 406 3.94 30.21 -4.88
CA ASP A 406 3.67 31.56 -5.40
C ASP A 406 4.23 32.68 -4.49
N ALA A 407 4.64 32.36 -3.27
CA ALA A 407 5.36 33.29 -2.39
C ALA A 407 6.29 32.56 -1.41
N ALA A 408 7.16 33.32 -0.77
CA ALA A 408 8.00 32.89 0.34
C ALA A 408 7.98 33.95 1.46
N SER A 409 8.24 33.55 2.71
CA SER A 409 8.40 34.48 3.82
C SER A 409 9.65 35.33 3.62
N SER A 410 9.73 36.48 4.28
CA SER A 410 10.87 37.41 4.16
C SER A 410 12.22 36.78 4.57
N ASP A 411 12.19 35.77 5.45
CA ASP A 411 13.36 35.00 5.87
C ASP A 411 13.59 33.72 5.03
N GLY A 412 12.74 33.45 4.04
CA GLY A 412 12.82 32.29 3.15
C GLY A 412 12.52 30.94 3.80
N LYS A 413 12.13 30.90 5.09
CA LYS A 413 11.90 29.65 5.82
C LYS A 413 10.54 29.01 5.52
N TRP A 414 9.61 29.77 4.97
CA TRP A 414 8.27 29.31 4.66
C TRP A 414 7.93 29.58 3.20
N LEU A 415 7.34 28.59 2.54
CA LEU A 415 6.80 28.69 1.19
C LEU A 415 5.28 28.74 1.27
N HIS A 416 4.67 29.66 0.54
CA HIS A 416 3.24 29.64 0.28
C HIS A 416 3.01 28.76 -0.95
N ILE A 417 2.30 27.64 -0.74
CA ILE A 417 2.12 26.60 -1.74
C ILE A 417 0.68 26.47 -2.18
N ARG A 418 0.49 25.96 -3.40
CA ARG A 418 -0.80 25.62 -4.01
C ARG A 418 -0.79 24.15 -4.43
N ARG A 419 -1.69 23.36 -3.84
CA ARG A 419 -1.96 21.98 -4.27
C ARG A 419 -3.07 21.93 -5.31
N PHE A 420 -3.05 20.88 -6.12
CA PHE A 420 -4.04 20.62 -7.17
C PHE A 420 -5.46 20.38 -6.63
N ASP A 421 -5.61 19.96 -5.37
CA ASP A 421 -6.91 19.72 -4.70
C ASP A 421 -7.47 20.97 -3.99
N GLY A 422 -6.85 22.13 -4.21
CA GLY A 422 -7.29 23.42 -3.69
C GLY A 422 -6.74 23.80 -2.32
N LEU A 423 -5.90 22.97 -1.70
CA LEU A 423 -5.23 23.37 -0.45
C LEU A 423 -4.15 24.41 -0.75
N ILE A 424 -4.34 25.61 -0.20
CA ILE A 424 -3.41 26.74 -0.31
C ILE A 424 -3.00 27.17 1.10
N GLY A 425 -1.70 27.38 1.32
CA GLY A 425 -1.19 27.88 2.60
C GLY A 425 0.32 27.74 2.72
N TRP A 426 0.83 27.99 3.93
CA TRP A 426 2.26 28.07 4.22
C TRP A 426 2.82 26.74 4.73
N CYS A 427 3.98 26.32 4.22
CA CYS A 427 4.73 25.17 4.71
C CYS A 427 6.22 25.50 4.87
N ALA A 428 6.91 24.77 5.73
CA ALA A 428 8.34 24.97 5.95
C ALA A 428 9.16 24.57 4.71
N ALA A 429 9.97 25.51 4.22
CA ALA A 429 10.71 25.43 2.96
C ALA A 429 11.79 24.34 2.96
N GLU A 430 12.35 24.04 4.12
CA GLU A 430 13.40 23.04 4.32
C GLU A 430 12.98 21.61 3.96
N PHE A 431 11.67 21.32 3.89
CA PHE A 431 11.13 20.02 3.50
C PHE A 431 10.79 19.94 2.01
N MET A 432 11.21 20.93 1.22
CA MET A 432 10.80 21.10 -0.16
C MET A 432 12.02 21.03 -1.07
N LEU A 433 12.01 20.06 -1.99
CA LEU A 433 13.01 19.94 -3.04
C LEU A 433 12.59 20.83 -4.22
N ALA A 434 13.38 21.85 -4.55
CA ALA A 434 13.14 22.70 -5.71
C ALA A 434 13.24 21.89 -7.01
N LEU A 435 12.25 22.04 -7.89
CA LEU A 435 12.21 21.42 -9.22
C LEU A 435 12.48 22.42 -10.35
N GLY A 436 12.58 23.71 -10.02
CA GLY A 436 12.76 24.82 -10.96
C GLY A 436 11.45 25.52 -11.32
N ASP A 437 11.51 26.36 -12.34
CA ASP A 437 10.38 27.24 -12.72
C ASP A 437 9.40 26.62 -13.71
N THR A 438 9.75 25.46 -14.26
CA THR A 438 8.92 24.73 -15.22
C THR A 438 8.11 23.64 -14.52
N ALA A 439 6.83 23.53 -14.90
CA ALA A 439 5.97 22.49 -14.35
C ALA A 439 6.50 21.11 -14.75
N PRO A 440 6.61 20.15 -13.81
CA PRO A 440 6.99 18.80 -14.16
C PRO A 440 6.08 18.20 -15.23
N ALA A 441 6.69 17.54 -16.22
CA ALA A 441 5.98 16.95 -17.36
C ALA A 441 4.91 15.94 -16.88
N ASP A 442 5.31 15.06 -15.95
CA ASP A 442 4.48 14.01 -15.41
C ASP A 442 4.25 14.19 -13.92
N MET A 443 3.02 14.01 -13.48
CA MET A 443 2.62 14.11 -12.07
C MET A 443 1.61 13.02 -11.71
N THR A 444 1.69 12.50 -10.49
CA THR A 444 0.78 11.47 -9.96
C THR A 444 0.28 11.87 -8.58
N PHE A 445 -1.03 11.72 -8.36
CA PHE A 445 -1.68 12.10 -7.13
C PHE A 445 -2.78 11.11 -6.76
N THR A 446 -2.98 10.86 -5.46
CA THR A 446 -4.18 10.19 -4.98
C THR A 446 -5.21 11.25 -4.63
N ILE A 447 -6.38 11.23 -5.28
CA ILE A 447 -7.48 12.18 -4.99
C ILE A 447 -8.14 11.76 -3.66
N PHE A 448 -8.47 10.48 -3.55
CA PHE A 448 -8.86 9.78 -2.33
C PHE A 448 -8.65 8.27 -2.55
N THR A 449 -8.76 7.45 -1.51
CA THR A 449 -8.56 6.01 -1.59
C THR A 449 -9.31 5.38 -2.76
N GLY A 450 -8.62 4.61 -3.60
CA GLY A 450 -9.19 3.98 -4.79
C GLY A 450 -9.34 4.89 -6.02
N VAL A 451 -8.89 6.16 -5.95
CA VAL A 451 -8.88 7.09 -7.08
C VAL A 451 -7.51 7.76 -7.23
N THR A 452 -6.85 7.45 -8.34
CA THR A 452 -5.54 8.00 -8.70
C THR A 452 -5.66 8.91 -9.91
N TYR A 453 -5.05 10.08 -9.82
CA TYR A 453 -4.90 11.05 -10.90
C TYR A 453 -3.48 11.05 -11.44
N LEU A 454 -3.38 11.08 -12.77
CA LEU A 454 -2.13 11.17 -13.51
C LEU A 454 -2.25 12.37 -14.47
N ARG A 455 -1.25 13.25 -14.45
CA ARG A 455 -0.99 14.19 -15.55
C ARG A 455 0.24 13.70 -16.27
N LYS A 456 0.18 13.59 -17.60
CA LYS A 456 1.36 13.30 -18.42
C LYS A 456 1.52 14.32 -19.52
N GLN A 457 2.76 14.57 -19.91
CA GLN A 457 3.09 15.42 -21.04
C GLN A 457 4.05 14.71 -21.99
N THR A 458 3.65 14.58 -23.26
CA THR A 458 4.54 14.10 -24.34
C THR A 458 4.83 15.25 -25.30
N ALA A 459 6.05 15.29 -25.82
CA ALA A 459 6.48 16.24 -26.85
C ALA A 459 6.50 15.63 -28.26
N THR A 460 6.29 14.31 -28.38
CA THR A 460 6.33 13.59 -29.66
C THR A 460 5.03 12.83 -29.87
N PRO A 461 4.36 12.98 -31.04
CA PRO A 461 4.78 13.75 -32.22
C PRO A 461 4.64 15.28 -32.07
N ARG A 462 3.96 15.73 -31.02
CA ARG A 462 3.74 17.15 -30.67
C ARG A 462 3.46 17.26 -29.17
N ASN A 463 3.32 18.48 -28.66
CA ASN A 463 2.98 18.69 -27.26
C ASN A 463 1.54 18.21 -26.99
N ILE A 464 1.39 17.21 -26.13
CA ILE A 464 0.11 16.70 -25.65
C ILE A 464 0.18 16.60 -24.14
N VAL A 465 -0.76 17.27 -23.46
CA VAL A 465 -1.01 17.14 -22.03
C VAL A 465 -2.27 16.32 -21.82
N VAL A 466 -2.11 15.21 -21.10
CA VAL A 466 -3.20 14.28 -20.79
C VAL A 466 -3.42 14.20 -19.28
N HIS A 467 -4.69 14.13 -18.92
CA HIS A 467 -5.21 14.04 -17.56
C HIS A 467 -5.99 12.72 -17.45
N VAL A 468 -5.56 11.81 -16.58
CA VAL A 468 -6.17 10.47 -16.43
C VAL A 468 -6.57 10.24 -14.98
N LEU A 469 -7.80 9.81 -14.75
CA LEU A 469 -8.26 9.25 -13.48
C LEU A 469 -8.47 7.74 -13.62
N LEU A 470 -7.84 6.99 -12.72
CA LEU A 470 -8.06 5.56 -12.52
C LEU A 470 -8.94 5.39 -11.28
N VAL A 471 -10.12 4.80 -11.46
CA VAL A 471 -11.14 4.66 -10.42
C VAL A 471 -11.42 3.17 -10.17
N ASP A 472 -11.22 2.70 -8.94
CA ASP A 472 -11.63 1.35 -8.52
C ASP A 472 -13.15 1.28 -8.33
N THR A 473 -13.84 0.68 -9.29
CA THR A 473 -15.30 0.51 -9.30
C THR A 473 -15.83 -0.38 -8.18
N LYS A 474 -14.97 -1.12 -7.49
CA LYS A 474 -15.33 -2.02 -6.37
C LYS A 474 -15.18 -1.35 -5.01
N LEU A 475 -14.76 -0.09 -4.97
CA LEU A 475 -14.69 0.67 -3.73
C LEU A 475 -16.07 0.74 -3.07
N ALA A 476 -16.13 0.33 -1.79
CA ALA A 476 -17.35 0.39 -1.01
C ALA A 476 -17.87 1.83 -0.89
N GLY A 477 -19.19 2.01 -0.93
CA GLY A 477 -19.81 3.33 -0.83
C GLY A 477 -19.70 4.19 -2.08
N MET A 478 -19.07 3.72 -3.17
CA MET A 478 -19.05 4.43 -4.44
C MET A 478 -20.47 4.64 -4.98
N GLN A 479 -20.72 5.77 -5.65
CA GLN A 479 -21.97 6.06 -6.33
C GLN A 479 -21.71 6.82 -7.62
N PHE A 480 -22.42 6.44 -8.67
CA PHE A 480 -22.38 7.09 -9.97
C PHE A 480 -23.65 7.88 -10.24
N LEU A 481 -23.51 8.97 -10.99
CA LEU A 481 -24.63 9.76 -11.48
C LEU A 481 -24.36 10.23 -12.90
N VAL A 482 -25.28 9.91 -13.82
CA VAL A 482 -25.39 10.65 -15.07
C VAL A 482 -26.33 11.83 -14.84
N THR A 483 -26.05 12.98 -15.44
CA THR A 483 -26.90 14.18 -15.33
C THR A 483 -28.40 13.84 -15.47
N PRO A 484 -29.24 14.11 -14.45
CA PRO A 484 -30.68 13.92 -14.56
C PRO A 484 -31.32 14.89 -15.57
N PRO A 485 -32.40 14.48 -16.28
CA PRO A 485 -33.17 15.40 -17.10
C PRO A 485 -33.79 16.50 -16.25
N SER A 486 -33.78 17.73 -16.77
CA SER A 486 -34.38 18.90 -16.12
C SER A 486 -35.90 18.98 -16.33
N HIS A 487 -36.42 18.25 -17.33
CA HIS A 487 -37.83 18.27 -17.69
C HIS A 487 -38.32 16.87 -18.11
N SER A 488 -39.63 16.60 -17.97
CA SER A 488 -40.25 15.31 -18.34
C SER A 488 -40.15 14.98 -19.84
N SER A 489 -39.95 15.98 -20.68
CA SER A 489 -39.67 15.82 -22.12
C SER A 489 -38.26 15.28 -22.41
N GLY A 490 -37.43 15.10 -21.38
CA GLY A 490 -36.06 14.61 -21.49
C GLY A 490 -35.01 15.68 -21.79
N LEU A 491 -35.42 16.96 -21.79
CA LEU A 491 -34.49 18.09 -21.92
C LEU A 491 -33.58 18.20 -20.69
N VAL A 492 -32.34 18.60 -20.93
CA VAL A 492 -31.34 18.88 -19.89
C VAL A 492 -30.91 20.33 -19.98
N CYS A 493 -30.76 21.00 -18.83
CA CYS A 493 -30.23 22.35 -18.79
C CYS A 493 -28.70 22.33 -18.82
N SER A 494 -28.13 23.08 -19.76
CA SER A 494 -26.69 23.21 -19.93
C SER A 494 -26.03 23.63 -18.63
N ARG A 495 -24.90 23.01 -18.30
CA ARG A 495 -24.12 23.34 -17.10
C ARG A 495 -22.66 23.01 -17.30
N LYS A 496 -21.83 23.72 -16.55
CA LYS A 496 -20.41 23.41 -16.40
C LYS A 496 -20.24 22.08 -15.65
N THR A 497 -19.15 21.35 -15.92
CA THR A 497 -18.77 20.15 -15.16
C THR A 497 -18.47 20.49 -13.70
N SER A 498 -17.79 21.62 -13.45
CA SER A 498 -17.55 22.15 -12.10
C SER A 498 -18.86 22.47 -11.35
N GLN A 499 -19.85 23.02 -12.06
CA GLN A 499 -21.17 23.30 -11.50
C GLN A 499 -21.95 22.00 -11.23
N PHE A 500 -21.90 21.02 -12.14
CA PHE A 500 -22.52 19.71 -11.96
C PHE A 500 -22.02 19.01 -10.69
N ILE A 501 -20.72 18.99 -10.43
CA ILE A 501 -20.22 18.34 -9.22
C ILE A 501 -20.69 19.03 -7.93
N LYS A 502 -20.85 20.36 -7.97
CA LYS A 502 -21.39 21.14 -6.86
C LYS A 502 -22.87 20.86 -6.64
N ASP A 503 -23.68 20.97 -7.70
CA ASP A 503 -25.14 20.83 -7.62
C ASP A 503 -25.59 19.45 -7.15
N PHE A 504 -24.87 18.41 -7.56
CA PHE A 504 -25.22 17.03 -7.24
C PHE A 504 -24.40 16.43 -6.09
N GLY A 505 -23.49 17.20 -5.49
CA GLY A 505 -22.61 16.73 -4.42
C GLY A 505 -21.72 15.57 -4.86
N MET A 506 -21.17 15.65 -6.07
CA MET A 506 -20.21 14.69 -6.60
C MET A 506 -18.78 15.10 -6.20
N LYS A 507 -17.88 14.12 -6.11
CA LYS A 507 -16.45 14.36 -5.85
C LYS A 507 -15.63 14.45 -7.12
N ILE A 508 -16.08 13.83 -8.21
CA ILE A 508 -15.47 13.83 -9.53
C ILE A 508 -16.57 14.09 -10.56
N GLY A 509 -16.26 14.83 -11.61
CA GLY A 509 -17.12 15.03 -12.77
C GLY A 509 -16.30 15.09 -14.05
N ILE A 510 -16.85 14.49 -15.12
CA ILE A 510 -16.32 14.59 -16.48
C ILE A 510 -17.48 14.87 -17.44
N ASN A 511 -17.23 15.64 -18.50
CA ASN A 511 -18.23 15.93 -19.52
C ASN A 511 -18.71 14.67 -20.26
N GLY A 512 -19.91 14.74 -20.84
CA GLY A 512 -20.64 13.61 -21.39
C GLY A 512 -20.77 13.57 -22.92
N ASP A 513 -21.95 13.18 -23.39
CA ASP A 513 -22.31 12.99 -24.81
C ASP A 513 -22.35 14.33 -25.56
N GLY A 514 -22.24 14.25 -26.88
CA GLY A 514 -22.52 15.39 -27.75
C GLY A 514 -24.00 15.79 -27.70
N PHE A 515 -24.28 17.03 -28.08
CA PHE A 515 -25.59 17.62 -27.92
C PHE A 515 -25.93 18.65 -29.00
N SER A 516 -27.22 18.99 -29.10
CA SER A 516 -27.72 20.08 -29.94
C SER A 516 -28.36 21.18 -29.11
N TYR A 517 -28.07 22.43 -29.46
CA TYR A 517 -28.86 23.58 -29.04
C TYR A 517 -30.25 23.52 -29.65
N LEU A 518 -31.23 24.04 -28.91
CA LEU A 518 -32.61 24.15 -29.34
C LEU A 518 -32.93 25.60 -29.71
N ASP A 519 -33.85 25.78 -30.66
CA ASP A 519 -34.32 27.11 -31.06
C ASP A 519 -34.92 27.83 -29.83
N PRO A 520 -34.34 28.95 -29.39
CA PRO A 520 -34.79 29.65 -28.19
C PRO A 520 -36.20 30.25 -28.35
N THR A 521 -36.69 30.40 -29.58
CA THR A 521 -38.08 30.86 -29.84
C THR A 521 -39.09 29.76 -29.53
N GLN A 522 -38.72 28.49 -29.69
CA GLN A 522 -39.55 27.32 -29.39
C GLN A 522 -39.31 26.80 -27.97
N TYR A 523 -38.09 26.95 -27.46
CA TYR A 523 -37.67 26.49 -26.14
C TYR A 523 -37.06 27.64 -25.32
N PRO A 524 -37.88 28.61 -24.85
CA PRO A 524 -37.37 29.74 -24.07
C PRO A 524 -36.64 29.29 -22.80
N PRO A 525 -35.35 29.61 -22.59
CA PRO A 525 -34.57 29.12 -21.45
C PRO A 525 -35.19 29.43 -20.10
N GLN A 526 -35.86 30.57 -19.94
CA GLN A 526 -36.52 30.97 -18.70
C GLN A 526 -37.67 30.03 -18.30
N THR A 527 -38.22 29.29 -19.27
CA THR A 527 -39.33 28.33 -19.03
C THR A 527 -38.80 26.94 -18.67
N TYR A 528 -37.74 26.48 -19.36
CA TYR A 528 -37.24 25.11 -19.24
C TYR A 528 -36.07 24.96 -18.26
N CYS A 529 -35.29 26.03 -18.08
CA CYS A 529 -34.06 26.08 -17.30
C CYS A 529 -34.10 27.22 -16.28
N VAL A 530 -35.10 27.15 -15.39
CA VAL A 530 -35.39 28.17 -14.38
C VAL A 530 -34.24 28.48 -13.44
N THR A 531 -33.33 27.53 -13.23
CA THR A 531 -32.13 27.68 -12.39
C THR A 531 -30.88 28.11 -13.18
N GLY A 532 -31.03 28.45 -14.47
CA GLY A 532 -29.94 28.84 -15.37
C GLY A 532 -29.55 27.76 -16.37
N GLY A 533 -28.82 28.19 -17.41
CA GLY A 533 -28.44 27.36 -18.56
C GLY A 533 -29.47 27.41 -19.68
N GLU A 534 -29.15 26.71 -20.77
CA GLU A 534 -30.00 26.59 -21.96
C GLU A 534 -30.54 25.17 -22.09
N PRO A 535 -31.76 24.97 -22.61
CA PRO A 535 -32.30 23.63 -22.83
C PRO A 535 -31.57 22.95 -23.99
N LEU A 536 -30.98 21.80 -23.72
CA LEU A 536 -30.22 20.99 -24.66
C LEU A 536 -30.83 19.59 -24.81
N LYS A 537 -30.50 18.95 -25.93
CA LYS A 537 -30.78 17.54 -26.18
C LYS A 537 -29.47 16.79 -26.47
N VAL A 538 -29.24 15.69 -25.74
CA VAL A 538 -28.11 14.78 -26.00
C VAL A 538 -28.36 13.97 -27.26
N PHE A 539 -27.29 13.61 -27.98
CA PHE A 539 -27.41 12.95 -29.28
C PHE A 539 -27.87 11.50 -29.19
N SER A 540 -27.51 10.77 -28.13
CA SER A 540 -27.80 9.34 -28.02
C SER A 540 -28.24 8.94 -26.62
N TYR A 541 -28.31 7.64 -26.38
CA TYR A 541 -28.93 7.05 -25.21
C TYR A 541 -28.36 7.62 -23.92
N ALA A 542 -29.25 8.15 -23.09
CA ALA A 542 -28.91 8.63 -21.77
C ALA A 542 -30.03 8.31 -20.80
N ALA A 543 -29.62 7.87 -19.61
CA ALA A 543 -30.52 7.59 -18.52
C ALA A 543 -29.90 8.02 -17.20
N SER A 544 -30.73 8.46 -16.27
CA SER A 544 -30.32 8.80 -14.92
C SER A 544 -31.35 8.31 -13.92
N ARG A 545 -30.88 7.59 -12.89
CA ARG A 545 -31.71 7.05 -11.81
C ARG A 545 -32.94 6.26 -12.28
N GLY A 546 -32.79 5.51 -13.37
CA GLY A 546 -33.83 4.66 -13.95
C GLY A 546 -34.70 5.33 -15.02
N THR A 547 -34.55 6.64 -15.24
CA THR A 547 -35.29 7.38 -16.26
C THR A 547 -34.43 7.56 -17.50
N ALA A 548 -34.78 6.86 -18.59
CA ALA A 548 -34.25 7.15 -19.92
C ALA A 548 -34.84 8.45 -20.46
N TYR A 549 -33.99 9.33 -20.99
CA TYR A 549 -34.42 10.63 -21.52
C TYR A 549 -33.91 10.93 -22.93
N ALA A 550 -33.14 10.01 -23.52
CA ALA A 550 -32.74 10.07 -24.92
C ALA A 550 -32.68 8.66 -25.54
N ALA A 551 -33.00 8.57 -26.83
CA ALA A 551 -33.06 7.31 -27.56
C ALA A 551 -31.67 6.86 -28.04
N LYS A 552 -31.47 5.54 -28.17
CA LYS A 552 -30.21 4.94 -28.62
C LYS A 552 -30.12 5.05 -30.14
N LEU A 553 -29.02 5.64 -30.63
CA LEU A 553 -28.70 5.62 -32.06
C LEU A 553 -27.96 4.31 -32.43
N PRO A 554 -28.16 3.77 -33.65
CA PRO A 554 -27.70 2.42 -34.02
C PRO A 554 -26.20 2.13 -33.87
N ASP A 555 -25.35 3.15 -34.01
CA ASP A 555 -23.88 2.99 -34.04
C ASP A 555 -23.15 3.66 -32.86
N ARG A 556 -23.91 4.06 -31.82
CA ARG A 556 -23.33 4.75 -30.67
C ARG A 556 -23.19 3.83 -29.46
N PRO A 557 -21.97 3.65 -28.95
CA PRO A 557 -21.74 2.79 -27.80
C PRO A 557 -22.27 3.45 -26.53
N VAL A 558 -22.75 2.62 -25.61
CA VAL A 558 -23.38 3.08 -24.37
C VAL A 558 -22.67 2.47 -23.17
N LEU A 559 -22.27 3.30 -22.22
CA LEU A 559 -21.83 2.86 -20.90
C LEU A 559 -23.05 2.80 -19.97
N TYR A 560 -23.38 1.61 -19.49
CA TYR A 560 -24.41 1.38 -18.49
C TYR A 560 -23.79 1.25 -17.10
N ILE A 561 -24.44 1.86 -16.12
CA ILE A 561 -24.07 1.74 -14.71
C ILE A 561 -25.33 1.42 -13.91
N SER A 562 -25.37 0.21 -13.34
CA SER A 562 -26.49 -0.27 -12.54
C SER A 562 -26.59 0.46 -11.19
N GLN A 563 -27.70 0.26 -10.48
CA GLN A 563 -27.90 0.81 -9.13
C GLN A 563 -26.89 0.27 -8.11
N THR A 564 -26.33 -0.91 -8.34
CA THR A 564 -25.26 -1.52 -7.54
C THR A 564 -23.87 -1.23 -8.11
N ASN A 565 -23.75 -0.22 -8.97
CA ASN A 565 -22.51 0.24 -9.59
C ASN A 565 -21.77 -0.79 -10.48
N ALA A 566 -22.44 -1.84 -10.94
CA ALA A 566 -21.88 -2.65 -12.03
C ALA A 566 -21.83 -1.80 -13.31
N VAL A 567 -20.62 -1.62 -13.85
CA VAL A 567 -20.33 -0.82 -15.05
C VAL A 567 -20.10 -1.75 -16.23
N GLN A 568 -20.82 -1.58 -17.34
CA GLN A 568 -20.69 -2.42 -18.54
C GLN A 568 -21.01 -1.63 -19.82
N PHE A 569 -20.42 -2.04 -20.94
CA PHE A 569 -20.69 -1.46 -22.26
C PHE A 569 -21.80 -2.24 -22.99
N ASP A 570 -22.66 -1.50 -23.68
CA ASP A 570 -23.73 -1.90 -24.61
C ASP A 570 -24.87 -2.76 -24.06
N THR A 571 -24.63 -3.51 -22.98
CA THR A 571 -25.63 -4.33 -22.29
C THR A 571 -25.73 -3.90 -20.82
N PRO A 572 -26.91 -3.48 -20.33
CA PRO A 572 -27.08 -3.16 -18.93
C PRO A 572 -27.04 -4.42 -18.06
N SER A 573 -26.38 -4.32 -16.91
CA SER A 573 -26.48 -5.33 -15.85
C SER A 573 -27.72 -5.06 -15.00
N GLY A 574 -28.77 -5.84 -15.19
CA GLY A 574 -30.04 -5.68 -14.48
C GLY A 574 -30.87 -4.50 -14.97
N ASN A 575 -31.67 -3.91 -14.08
CA ASN A 575 -32.55 -2.80 -14.44
C ASN A 575 -31.75 -1.55 -14.84
N LEU A 576 -32.29 -0.82 -15.81
CA LEU A 576 -31.75 0.48 -16.21
C LEU A 576 -31.62 1.39 -14.98
N TYR A 577 -30.47 2.03 -14.84
CA TYR A 577 -30.25 3.03 -13.80
C TYR A 577 -29.57 4.27 -14.36
N ASN A 578 -28.26 4.21 -14.62
CA ASN A 578 -27.55 5.25 -15.35
C ASN A 578 -27.08 4.71 -16.70
N ALA A 579 -27.14 5.55 -17.73
CA ALA A 579 -26.55 5.26 -19.03
C ALA A 579 -26.01 6.54 -19.65
N ILE A 580 -24.85 6.46 -20.28
CA ILE A 580 -24.24 7.58 -21.00
C ILE A 580 -23.59 7.08 -22.29
N SER A 581 -23.86 7.76 -23.40
CA SER A 581 -23.36 7.38 -24.71
C SER A 581 -22.13 8.17 -25.13
N GLY A 582 -21.29 7.52 -25.94
CA GLY A 582 -20.26 8.17 -26.73
C GLY A 582 -20.62 8.18 -28.21
N ASP A 583 -19.78 8.78 -29.04
CA ASP A 583 -19.99 8.79 -30.49
C ASP A 583 -19.41 7.53 -31.17
N ARG A 584 -18.31 6.96 -30.66
CA ARG A 584 -17.62 5.78 -31.20
C ARG A 584 -16.76 5.06 -30.17
N TYR A 585 -16.37 3.82 -30.48
CA TYR A 585 -15.33 3.10 -29.74
C TYR A 585 -13.93 3.60 -30.11
N LEU A 586 -13.12 3.94 -29.10
CA LEU A 586 -11.69 4.20 -29.22
C LEU A 586 -10.85 2.93 -28.98
N VAL A 587 -11.35 2.07 -28.09
CA VAL A 587 -10.81 0.73 -27.85
C VAL A 587 -11.99 -0.22 -27.81
N ASN A 588 -11.94 -1.29 -28.59
CA ASN A 588 -12.94 -2.35 -28.60
C ASN A 588 -12.23 -3.68 -28.35
N LYS A 589 -12.53 -4.32 -27.22
CA LYS A 589 -11.94 -5.60 -26.81
C LYS A 589 -10.40 -5.62 -26.85
N GLY A 590 -9.78 -4.55 -26.37
CA GLY A 590 -8.33 -4.37 -26.28
C GLY A 590 -7.65 -3.92 -27.58
N ILE A 591 -8.43 -3.65 -28.63
CA ILE A 591 -7.93 -3.24 -29.94
C ILE A 591 -8.33 -1.79 -30.22
N VAL A 592 -7.37 -0.95 -30.63
CA VAL A 592 -7.64 0.39 -31.17
C VAL A 592 -8.05 0.21 -32.64
N PRO A 593 -9.28 0.56 -33.04
CA PRO A 593 -9.74 0.32 -34.42
C PRO A 593 -8.91 1.10 -35.45
N ALA A 594 -8.47 0.43 -36.52
CA ALA A 594 -7.69 1.04 -37.59
C ALA A 594 -8.48 2.08 -38.42
N SER A 595 -9.82 2.05 -38.34
CA SER A 595 -10.72 2.96 -39.05
C SER A 595 -10.89 4.32 -38.35
N LEU A 596 -10.24 4.54 -37.20
CA LEU A 596 -10.32 5.80 -36.50
C LEU A 596 -9.64 6.93 -37.28
N GLU A 597 -10.31 8.07 -37.35
CA GLU A 597 -9.79 9.26 -38.04
C GLU A 597 -8.51 9.77 -37.37
N SER A 598 -7.44 9.93 -38.15
CA SER A 598 -6.11 10.34 -37.69
C SER A 598 -5.73 11.78 -38.05
N GLN A 599 -6.62 12.55 -38.69
CA GLN A 599 -6.31 13.90 -39.19
C GLN A 599 -6.75 15.00 -38.22
N SER A 600 -7.94 14.88 -37.61
CA SER A 600 -8.43 15.86 -36.65
C SER A 600 -7.71 15.77 -35.30
N ILE A 601 -7.00 16.83 -34.94
CA ILE A 601 -6.34 17.01 -33.65
C ILE A 601 -7.21 17.94 -32.81
N GLU A 602 -7.72 17.45 -31.68
CA GLU A 602 -8.64 18.22 -30.82
C GLU A 602 -8.40 17.92 -29.34
N PRO A 603 -8.91 18.75 -28.42
CA PRO A 603 -9.19 18.30 -27.06
C PRO A 603 -10.13 17.10 -27.12
N ARG A 604 -9.84 16.05 -26.35
CA ARG A 604 -10.60 14.79 -26.36
C ARG A 604 -10.98 14.40 -24.94
N THR A 605 -12.18 13.84 -24.80
CA THR A 605 -12.66 13.22 -23.57
C THR A 605 -12.97 11.75 -23.87
N ALA A 606 -12.57 10.84 -22.99
CA ALA A 606 -12.89 9.42 -23.13
C ALA A 606 -13.22 8.77 -21.79
N ILE A 607 -14.05 7.74 -21.87
CA ILE A 607 -14.40 6.87 -20.74
C ILE A 607 -14.13 5.43 -21.14
N GLY A 608 -13.44 4.69 -20.30
CA GLY A 608 -13.08 3.30 -20.56
C GLY A 608 -13.18 2.40 -19.34
N LEU A 609 -13.23 1.10 -19.58
CA LEU A 609 -13.33 0.07 -18.57
C LEU A 609 -12.30 -1.02 -18.84
N SER A 610 -11.59 -1.42 -17.80
CA SER A 610 -10.69 -2.58 -17.82
C SER A 610 -11.43 -3.90 -18.07
N GLN A 611 -10.71 -4.93 -18.51
CA GLN A 611 -11.31 -6.21 -18.93
C GLN A 611 -12.07 -6.91 -17.80
N ASN A 612 -11.54 -6.85 -16.58
CA ASN A 612 -12.18 -7.43 -15.38
C ASN A 612 -13.26 -6.51 -14.78
N GLY A 613 -13.51 -5.34 -15.38
CA GLY A 613 -14.47 -4.37 -14.90
C GLY A 613 -14.10 -3.71 -13.57
N ARG A 614 -12.85 -3.83 -13.09
CA ARG A 614 -12.42 -3.28 -11.80
C ARG A 614 -12.07 -1.80 -11.90
N THR A 615 -11.33 -1.42 -12.93
CA THR A 615 -10.88 -0.04 -13.15
C THR A 615 -11.71 0.66 -14.21
N LEU A 616 -12.34 1.77 -13.83
CA LEU A 616 -12.89 2.77 -14.74
C LEU A 616 -11.82 3.83 -15.02
N VAL A 617 -11.56 4.09 -16.30
CA VAL A 617 -10.55 5.03 -16.78
C VAL A 617 -11.28 6.24 -17.35
N LEU A 618 -11.04 7.41 -16.77
CA LEU A 618 -11.54 8.69 -17.29
C LEU A 618 -10.34 9.48 -17.80
N ALA A 619 -10.40 9.99 -19.03
CA ALA A 619 -9.27 10.75 -19.57
C ALA A 619 -9.72 11.98 -20.33
N VAL A 620 -8.97 13.06 -20.16
CA VAL A 620 -9.07 14.30 -20.94
C VAL A 620 -7.69 14.64 -21.50
N VAL A 621 -7.64 14.88 -22.80
CA VAL A 621 -6.48 15.50 -23.47
C VAL A 621 -6.81 16.97 -23.70
N ASP A 622 -5.97 17.87 -23.19
CA ASP A 622 -6.05 19.29 -23.53
C ASP A 622 -5.69 19.48 -25.01
N GLY A 623 -6.23 20.52 -25.66
CA GLY A 623 -5.94 20.77 -27.08
C GLY A 623 -6.19 22.22 -27.48
N ARG A 624 -5.90 22.55 -28.74
CA ARG A 624 -6.01 23.92 -29.32
C ARG A 624 -5.16 24.96 -28.59
N GLN A 625 -4.09 24.55 -27.92
CA GLN A 625 -3.23 25.43 -27.14
C GLN A 625 -1.77 25.32 -27.63
N PRO A 626 -1.39 26.09 -28.67
CA PRO A 626 -0.05 26.08 -29.23
C PRO A 626 1.04 26.23 -28.15
N GLY A 627 2.07 25.39 -28.22
CA GLY A 627 3.16 25.36 -27.26
C GLY A 627 2.86 24.70 -25.92
N TYR A 628 1.59 24.42 -25.60
CA TYR A 628 1.18 23.73 -24.36
C TYR A 628 0.61 22.35 -24.63
N SER A 629 -0.55 22.26 -25.29
CA SER A 629 -1.17 21.01 -25.71
C SER A 629 -1.94 21.23 -26.99
N GLU A 630 -1.50 20.59 -28.06
CA GLU A 630 -2.08 20.76 -29.39
C GLU A 630 -3.38 19.94 -29.55
N GLY A 631 -3.49 18.82 -28.83
CA GLY A 631 -4.63 17.92 -28.84
C GLY A 631 -4.27 16.51 -29.31
N ALA A 632 -5.25 15.62 -29.34
CA ALA A 632 -5.10 14.24 -29.81
C ALA A 632 -6.04 13.91 -30.96
N THR A 633 -5.55 13.05 -31.85
CA THR A 633 -6.36 12.29 -32.80
C THR A 633 -7.09 11.15 -32.08
N PHE A 634 -8.10 10.54 -32.72
CA PHE A 634 -8.78 9.40 -32.10
C PHE A 634 -7.87 8.17 -31.89
N PRO A 635 -6.99 7.77 -32.83
CA PRO A 635 -6.03 6.69 -32.59
C PRO A 635 -5.10 6.97 -31.40
N GLU A 636 -4.58 8.20 -31.28
CA GLU A 636 -3.75 8.59 -30.13
C GLU A 636 -4.55 8.50 -28.82
N MET A 637 -5.79 8.98 -28.79
CA MET A 637 -6.66 8.85 -27.63
C MET A 637 -6.96 7.39 -27.28
N GLY A 638 -7.21 6.54 -28.29
CA GLY A 638 -7.39 5.10 -28.08
C GLY A 638 -6.14 4.43 -27.50
N ASN A 639 -4.94 4.80 -27.99
CA ASN A 639 -3.67 4.30 -27.45
C ASN A 639 -3.43 4.77 -26.02
N ILE A 640 -3.76 6.02 -25.69
CA ILE A 640 -3.72 6.55 -24.31
C ILE A 640 -4.63 5.70 -23.41
N MET A 641 -5.89 5.50 -23.81
CA MET A 641 -6.84 4.71 -23.02
C MET A 641 -6.37 3.26 -22.82
N LYS A 642 -5.86 2.63 -23.88
CA LYS A 642 -5.30 1.27 -23.82
C LYS A 642 -4.06 1.19 -22.92
N ALA A 643 -3.15 2.16 -23.01
CA ALA A 643 -1.95 2.23 -22.17
C ALA A 643 -2.28 2.39 -20.68
N HIS A 644 -3.45 2.96 -20.37
CA HIS A 644 -3.98 3.09 -19.01
C HIS A 644 -4.96 1.96 -18.62
N GLY A 645 -4.96 0.85 -19.36
CA GLY A 645 -5.64 -0.39 -18.98
C GLY A 645 -7.09 -0.51 -19.44
N ALA A 646 -7.59 0.37 -20.31
CA ALA A 646 -8.92 0.23 -20.88
C ALA A 646 -8.96 -0.94 -21.88
N TYR A 647 -9.88 -1.88 -21.64
CA TYR A 647 -10.20 -2.97 -22.58
C TYR A 647 -11.30 -2.54 -23.55
N ASN A 648 -12.27 -1.75 -23.07
CA ASN A 648 -13.20 -1.01 -23.91
C ASN A 648 -13.11 0.47 -23.54
N ALA A 649 -13.16 1.36 -24.53
CA ALA A 649 -13.19 2.80 -24.31
C ALA A 649 -14.00 3.48 -25.40
N ILE A 650 -14.79 4.48 -25.01
CA ILE A 650 -15.62 5.28 -25.91
C ILE A 650 -15.15 6.73 -25.90
N ASN A 651 -15.28 7.38 -27.05
CA ASN A 651 -15.05 8.82 -27.16
C ASN A 651 -16.31 9.56 -26.74
N MET A 652 -16.12 10.59 -25.90
CA MET A 652 -17.16 11.50 -25.44
C MET A 652 -17.10 12.81 -26.24
N ASP A 653 -17.96 13.77 -25.91
CA ASP A 653 -17.87 15.09 -26.51
C ASP A 653 -16.51 15.75 -26.20
N GLY A 654 -15.92 16.37 -27.20
CA GLY A 654 -14.54 16.89 -27.16
C GLY A 654 -14.47 18.41 -27.30
N GLY A 655 -13.33 18.93 -27.73
CA GLY A 655 -13.20 20.37 -28.01
C GLY A 655 -13.37 21.22 -26.74
N GLY A 656 -14.17 22.28 -26.84
CA GLY A 656 -14.44 23.18 -25.71
C GLY A 656 -15.17 22.49 -24.55
N SER A 657 -15.89 21.40 -24.82
CA SER A 657 -16.59 20.58 -23.82
C SER A 657 -15.64 19.81 -22.90
N SER A 658 -14.41 19.52 -23.33
CA SER A 658 -13.47 18.65 -22.61
C SER A 658 -13.08 19.22 -21.23
N THR A 659 -13.72 18.67 -20.20
CA THR A 659 -13.50 19.11 -18.81
C THR A 659 -13.54 17.94 -17.83
N LEU A 660 -12.53 17.90 -16.96
CA LEU A 660 -12.43 17.01 -15.81
C LEU A 660 -12.29 17.83 -14.54
N ALA A 661 -13.18 17.62 -13.58
CA ALA A 661 -13.20 18.38 -12.33
C ALA A 661 -13.29 17.47 -11.10
N ILE A 662 -12.73 17.93 -10.00
CA ILE A 662 -12.85 17.33 -8.67
C ILE A 662 -13.42 18.32 -7.67
N MET A 663 -14.03 17.81 -6.61
CA MET A 663 -14.39 18.63 -5.46
C MET A 663 -13.15 18.83 -4.60
N GLY A 664 -12.69 20.08 -4.46
CA GLY A 664 -11.55 20.42 -3.61
C GLY A 664 -11.82 20.21 -2.14
N ILE A 665 -10.73 20.22 -1.35
CA ILE A 665 -10.80 19.97 0.09
C ILE A 665 -11.59 21.04 0.86
N LEU A 666 -11.72 22.24 0.29
CA LEU A 666 -12.50 23.35 0.84
C LEU A 666 -13.95 23.40 0.32
N GLY A 667 -14.40 22.36 -0.38
CA GLY A 667 -15.76 22.32 -0.96
C GLY A 667 -15.92 23.21 -2.21
N VAL A 668 -14.81 23.66 -2.80
CA VAL A 668 -14.78 24.41 -4.06
C VAL A 668 -14.40 23.45 -5.20
N PRO A 669 -15.15 23.40 -6.30
CA PRO A 669 -14.75 22.67 -7.50
C PRO A 669 -13.39 23.13 -8.05
N HIS A 670 -12.52 22.17 -8.39
CA HIS A 670 -11.27 22.42 -9.11
C HIS A 670 -11.26 21.66 -10.43
N ILE A 671 -10.92 22.36 -11.50
CA ILE A 671 -10.73 21.77 -12.83
C ILE A 671 -9.30 21.23 -12.90
N LEU A 672 -9.15 19.97 -13.31
CA LEU A 672 -7.86 19.28 -13.39
C LEU A 672 -7.11 19.54 -14.69
N ASN A 673 -7.85 19.79 -15.77
CA ASN A 673 -7.32 20.05 -17.10
C ASN A 673 -7.39 21.55 -17.45
N SER A 674 -7.04 21.94 -18.68
CA SER A 674 -7.15 23.31 -19.18
C SER A 674 -8.20 23.42 -20.30
N PRO A 675 -9.49 23.63 -19.95
CA PRO A 675 -10.56 23.85 -20.93
C PRO A 675 -10.29 25.06 -21.84
N ILE A 676 -10.92 25.09 -23.00
CA ILE A 676 -10.68 26.12 -24.03
C ILE A 676 -11.95 26.56 -24.76
N GLU A 677 -13.05 26.73 -24.03
CA GLU A 677 -14.30 27.21 -24.63
C GLU A 677 -14.14 28.62 -25.20
N GLY A 678 -14.64 28.83 -26.42
CA GLY A 678 -14.47 30.08 -27.16
C GLY A 678 -13.00 30.44 -27.47
N GLY A 679 -12.07 29.48 -27.39
CA GLY A 679 -10.64 29.74 -27.58
C GLY A 679 -9.94 30.35 -26.36
N ILE A 680 -10.64 30.45 -25.22
CA ILE A 680 -10.12 31.08 -24.00
C ILE A 680 -9.59 30.00 -23.05
N ARG A 681 -8.28 29.98 -22.80
CA ARG A 681 -7.66 29.02 -21.87
C ARG A 681 -8.26 29.12 -20.47
N GLY A 682 -8.60 27.97 -19.88
CA GLY A 682 -9.25 27.84 -18.58
C GLY A 682 -10.75 28.11 -18.60
N ASN A 683 -11.33 28.50 -19.74
CA ASN A 683 -12.76 28.74 -19.86
C ASN A 683 -13.49 27.43 -20.13
N GLU A 684 -14.32 27.03 -19.17
CA GLU A 684 -15.12 25.81 -19.22
C GLU A 684 -16.45 26.03 -19.96
N ALA A 685 -16.77 25.13 -20.90
CA ALA A 685 -18.06 25.12 -21.58
C ALA A 685 -19.21 24.62 -20.69
N THR A 686 -20.42 25.07 -20.99
CA THR A 686 -21.63 24.40 -20.52
C THR A 686 -22.00 23.27 -21.48
N VAL A 687 -22.22 22.07 -20.95
CA VAL A 687 -22.57 20.89 -21.75
C VAL A 687 -23.90 20.28 -21.28
N ALA A 688 -24.45 19.36 -22.07
CA ALA A 688 -25.75 18.76 -21.83
C ALA A 688 -25.76 17.75 -20.66
N ASN A 689 -24.78 16.83 -20.61
CA ASN A 689 -24.69 15.84 -19.55
C ASN A 689 -23.24 15.53 -19.14
N HIS A 690 -23.12 14.80 -18.04
CA HIS A 690 -21.89 14.51 -17.33
C HIS A 690 -21.96 13.12 -16.72
N LEU A 691 -20.80 12.52 -16.46
CA LEU A 691 -20.65 11.42 -15.52
C LEU A 691 -20.04 11.94 -14.21
N GLY A 692 -20.70 11.68 -13.09
CA GLY A 692 -20.28 12.03 -11.75
C GLY A 692 -20.00 10.82 -10.88
N ILE A 693 -19.03 10.97 -9.97
CA ILE A 693 -18.63 9.94 -9.00
C ILE A 693 -18.53 10.55 -7.61
N ARG A 694 -19.02 9.85 -6.60
CA ARG A 694 -18.74 10.13 -5.19
C ARG A 694 -18.52 8.84 -4.41
N VAL A 695 -17.90 8.96 -3.25
CA VAL A 695 -17.81 7.90 -2.23
C VAL A 695 -18.55 8.40 -1.00
N LYS A 696 -19.48 7.59 -0.48
CA LYS A 696 -20.26 7.89 0.71
C LYS A 696 -19.49 7.62 2.00
#